data_AF-A0AAD5MYK7-F1
#
_entry.id   AF-A0AAD5MYK7-F1
#
_cell.length_a   1.000
_cell.length_b   1.000
_cell.length_c   1.000
_cell.angle_alpha   90.00
_cell.angle_beta   90.00
_cell.angle_gamma   90.00
#
_symmetry.space_group_name_H-M   'P 1'
#
loop_
_entity.id
_entity.type
_entity.pdbx_description
1 polymer ?
#
loop_
_entity_poly.entity_id
_entity_poly.type
_entity_poly.pdbx_seq_one_letter_code
_entity_poly.pdbx_strand_id
1 'polypeptide(L)'
;MWFQFVVQILPWMERSLATVMVRVVEQLCKNIESALSISYPEVIDSEVAIGLKEAEHNYPACFITMTLETITTLVHFCVVDTSPTSSTGQTGTPVVTGSSAGSMVGQAMAVIPGTKGATELFSNLVKVFTFSDSASTGGANLAKLEGTRGSVALRQARNDMLTSLPHALATICDVWTVVRSNNEPRLPLGSPQQFRRLVLDLLSPIAQHHQQAFLTALSLVWLTRSGSSATSPRKMDPDRLNFHYASAQHDIANLLLSIKVISFEELVSAVSDTLKEVGVKVTKIGVGEKATFPTEAPLLEMVHCCVRALPTGQLRSCWSQFQSLFSDAPLSSLPPRAVFLLYIILCDYVRCAGASYIIEDKNMSRAVQDTVQRLTEGVNIIVGWQLETTTWLKRTLVVKHDQGPRSQDGSPSVEVNTPINTPLPSVNPSEQSSMRGSTLSLMARPSSLDTGSQPDKKSASNLRGSVKDTNNNKRDPAHSTQALFLLAENLAELVDSVCKSDDKERLLPTLQTVWGNVVPYLRAKNARNSRFFLASSQLLASMSSFSYMRPIWKKTTLELLLDSSFFKMDMQSLKQWLIVSDHLMTHDKTSFKDLLKSIAYTPNASFSIMTSKEQEYEARALAVKRLAFVVLGSELDQYQAQMNDIQERLSENLRVSQSPSIRSAVFLCIRVLLLRLRPPSLIGIWPIMITELVHVLLQMEQQLCSEGNGIEDLGCARDDAWMQLYLAACKTLETLCTLPAGYLAQFQMCHWAFVNSVSTSKTDVFLPFAGRINKLLRTKYGKLTPEELANLSPSLCGMKLLTSFEELRPFFYALATQNMAIPGVNEVGGNCSSFLAGSLSYKNAVQRLEHALCVDFAEHWQL
;
A
#
# COMPACT_ATOMS: atom_id res chain seq x y z
N MET A 1 48.00 26.29 -11.42
CA MET A 1 48.41 26.71 -12.78
C MET A 1 47.38 26.33 -13.84
N TRP A 2 47.06 25.05 -14.06
CA TRP A 2 46.09 24.66 -15.12
C TRP A 2 44.68 25.29 -14.93
N PHE A 3 44.11 25.28 -13.73
CA PHE A 3 42.81 25.91 -13.46
C PHE A 3 42.79 27.41 -13.83
N GLN A 4 43.83 28.16 -13.45
CA GLN A 4 43.96 29.58 -13.78
C GLN A 4 44.08 29.81 -15.28
N PHE A 5 44.85 28.97 -15.98
CA PHE A 5 44.98 29.05 -17.43
C PHE A 5 43.61 28.89 -18.11
N VAL A 6 42.83 27.87 -17.75
CA VAL A 6 41.50 27.62 -18.33
C VAL A 6 40.55 28.79 -18.07
N VAL A 7 40.54 29.35 -16.85
CA VAL A 7 39.70 30.51 -16.52
C VAL A 7 40.09 31.75 -17.34
N GLN A 8 41.38 32.01 -17.53
CA GLN A 8 41.85 33.21 -18.25
C GLN A 8 41.56 33.16 -19.76
N ILE A 9 41.50 31.97 -20.36
CA ILE A 9 41.23 31.83 -21.79
C ILE A 9 39.73 31.85 -22.13
N LEU A 10 38.82 31.74 -21.14
CA LEU A 10 37.36 31.67 -21.35
C LEU A 10 36.81 32.70 -22.36
N PRO A 11 37.14 34.00 -22.26
CA PRO A 11 36.58 35.00 -23.18
C PRO A 11 37.01 34.81 -24.64
N TRP A 12 38.09 34.05 -24.88
CA TRP A 12 38.75 33.89 -26.17
C TRP A 12 38.39 32.57 -26.88
N MET A 13 37.56 31.73 -26.26
CA MET A 13 37.26 30.38 -26.79
C MET A 13 36.21 30.36 -27.91
N GLU A 14 35.45 31.45 -28.07
CA GLU A 14 34.42 31.65 -29.12
C GLU A 14 33.61 30.37 -29.44
N ARG A 15 33.75 29.81 -30.66
CA ARG A 15 32.99 28.66 -31.17
C ARG A 15 33.29 27.36 -30.43
N SER A 16 34.48 27.25 -29.82
CA SER A 16 34.91 26.06 -29.08
C SER A 16 34.38 26.04 -27.65
N LEU A 17 33.81 27.16 -27.17
CA LEU A 17 33.34 27.32 -25.80
C LEU A 17 32.34 26.21 -25.42
N ALA A 18 31.32 25.98 -26.26
CA ALA A 18 30.26 25.01 -25.95
C ALA A 18 30.79 23.58 -25.76
N THR A 19 31.65 23.12 -26.67
CA THR A 19 32.19 21.75 -26.64
C THR A 19 33.21 21.54 -25.52
N VAL A 20 34.09 22.53 -25.29
CA VAL A 20 35.17 22.39 -24.31
C VAL A 20 34.65 22.55 -22.89
N MET A 21 33.72 23.48 -22.63
CA MET A 21 33.24 23.74 -21.27
C MET A 21 32.54 22.54 -20.65
N VAL A 22 31.63 21.90 -21.39
CA VAL A 22 30.92 20.70 -20.89
C VAL A 22 31.92 19.60 -20.52
N ARG A 23 32.88 19.29 -21.42
CA ARG A 23 33.87 18.23 -21.18
C ARG A 23 34.83 18.54 -20.04
N VAL A 24 35.24 19.81 -19.91
CA VAL A 24 36.08 20.25 -18.80
C VAL A 24 35.33 20.10 -17.48
N VAL A 25 34.10 20.63 -17.39
CA VAL A 25 33.29 20.53 -16.16
C VAL A 25 33.03 19.07 -15.80
N GLU A 26 32.65 18.22 -16.76
CA GLU A 26 32.48 16.76 -16.54
C GLU A 26 33.75 16.10 -16.00
N GLN A 27 34.92 16.44 -16.52
CA GLN A 27 36.19 15.88 -16.05
C GLN A 27 36.53 16.39 -14.64
N LEU A 28 36.27 17.66 -14.33
CA LEU A 28 36.47 18.21 -12.99
C LEU A 28 35.54 17.57 -11.97
N CYS A 29 34.29 17.29 -12.34
CA CYS A 29 33.34 16.52 -11.53
C CYS A 29 33.89 15.11 -11.21
N LYS A 30 34.36 14.35 -12.21
CA LYS A 30 34.98 13.03 -11.99
C LYS A 30 36.20 13.08 -11.07
N ASN A 31 37.00 14.15 -11.17
CA ASN A 31 38.15 14.35 -10.30
C ASN A 31 37.72 14.58 -8.84
N ILE A 32 36.62 15.33 -8.62
CA ILE A 32 36.02 15.51 -7.29
C ILE A 32 35.48 14.18 -6.77
N GLU A 33 34.72 13.42 -7.56
CA GLU A 33 34.18 12.11 -7.16
C GLU A 33 35.29 11.15 -6.70
N SER A 34 36.38 11.09 -7.47
CA SER A 34 37.56 10.27 -7.14
C SER A 34 38.17 10.72 -5.80
N ALA A 35 38.38 12.02 -5.63
CA ALA A 35 38.95 12.59 -4.41
C ALA A 35 38.05 12.38 -3.17
N LEU A 36 36.73 12.47 -3.34
CA LEU A 36 35.76 12.23 -2.28
C LEU A 36 35.74 10.75 -1.87
N SER A 37 35.77 9.81 -2.82
CA SER A 37 35.78 8.36 -2.52
C SER A 37 36.99 7.92 -1.70
N ILE A 38 38.13 8.56 -1.91
CA ILE A 38 39.37 8.29 -1.17
C ILE A 38 39.34 8.94 0.22
N SER A 39 38.79 10.15 0.32
CA SER A 39 38.82 10.95 1.54
C SER A 39 37.68 10.64 2.52
N TYR A 40 36.56 10.16 2.01
CA TYR A 40 35.32 9.85 2.74
C TYR A 40 34.73 8.48 2.34
N PRO A 41 35.48 7.37 2.48
CA PRO A 41 35.05 6.06 2.01
C PRO A 41 33.85 5.48 2.79
N GLU A 42 33.56 6.02 3.98
CA GLU A 42 32.42 5.59 4.82
C GLU A 42 31.11 6.31 4.48
N VAL A 43 31.15 7.36 3.64
CA VAL A 43 29.99 8.21 3.32
C VAL A 43 29.51 8.00 1.88
N ILE A 44 30.41 7.64 0.97
CA ILE A 44 30.11 7.47 -0.46
C ILE A 44 30.28 6.00 -0.84
N ASP A 45 29.16 5.28 -0.98
CA ASP A 45 29.12 3.96 -1.60
C ASP A 45 29.36 4.11 -3.11
N SER A 46 30.60 3.89 -3.56
CA SER A 46 30.92 3.87 -4.99
C SER A 46 31.46 2.50 -5.40
N GLU A 47 30.71 1.77 -6.23
CA GLU A 47 31.19 0.55 -6.89
C GLU A 47 32.43 0.82 -7.78
N VAL A 48 32.68 2.09 -8.14
CA VAL A 48 33.86 2.54 -8.89
C VAL A 48 35.16 2.31 -8.11
N ALA A 49 35.09 2.16 -6.78
CA ALA A 49 36.25 1.89 -5.93
C ALA A 49 36.90 0.50 -6.17
N ILE A 50 36.22 -0.42 -6.88
CA ILE A 50 36.71 -1.79 -7.06
C ILE A 50 37.85 -1.87 -8.11
N GLY A 51 38.06 -0.83 -8.94
CA GLY A 51 39.09 -0.82 -9.98
C GLY A 51 40.36 0.00 -9.69
N LEU A 52 40.43 0.77 -8.60
CA LEU A 52 41.46 1.81 -8.37
C LEU A 52 42.22 1.61 -7.04
N LYS A 53 42.43 0.37 -6.60
CA LYS A 53 43.00 0.07 -5.28
C LYS A 53 44.52 0.23 -5.11
N GLU A 54 45.28 0.70 -6.10
CA GLU A 54 46.76 0.61 -6.04
C GLU A 54 47.58 1.87 -6.37
N ALA A 55 46.99 3.06 -6.45
CA ALA A 55 47.80 4.29 -6.56
C ALA A 55 47.62 5.20 -5.34
N GLU A 56 48.73 5.51 -4.67
CA GLU A 56 48.84 6.58 -3.68
C GLU A 56 48.48 7.93 -4.32
N HIS A 57 47.19 8.26 -4.36
CA HIS A 57 46.72 9.54 -4.88
C HIS A 57 46.92 10.62 -3.81
N ASN A 58 48.13 11.17 -3.73
CA ASN A 58 48.41 12.38 -2.96
C ASN A 58 47.80 13.59 -3.67
N TYR A 59 46.52 13.87 -3.39
CA TYR A 59 45.90 15.12 -3.81
C TYR A 59 46.51 16.30 -3.05
N PRO A 60 46.75 17.45 -3.71
CA PRO A 60 47.16 18.67 -3.03
C PRO A 60 46.14 19.11 -1.97
N ALA A 61 46.60 19.83 -0.94
CA ALA A 61 45.70 20.45 0.02
C ALA A 61 44.70 21.37 -0.70
N CYS A 62 43.46 21.43 -0.20
CA CYS A 62 42.36 22.22 -0.77
C CYS A 62 41.98 21.87 -2.23
N PHE A 63 42.36 20.68 -2.74
CA PHE A 63 42.08 20.29 -4.13
C PHE A 63 40.58 20.36 -4.50
N ILE A 64 39.70 19.84 -3.65
CA ILE A 64 38.25 19.87 -3.89
C ILE A 64 37.74 21.31 -3.89
N THR A 65 38.19 22.12 -2.93
CA THR A 65 37.85 23.55 -2.82
C THR A 65 38.22 24.30 -4.10
N MET A 66 39.47 24.20 -4.57
CA MET A 66 39.93 24.86 -5.79
C MET A 66 39.19 24.37 -7.05
N THR A 67 38.89 23.08 -7.10
CA THR A 67 38.17 22.50 -8.24
C THR A 67 36.73 23.00 -8.28
N LEU A 68 36.05 23.08 -7.13
CA LEU A 68 34.70 23.66 -7.03
C LEU A 68 34.69 25.14 -7.41
N GLU A 69 35.64 25.96 -6.94
CA GLU A 69 35.76 27.37 -7.35
C GLU A 69 35.94 27.52 -8.88
N THR A 70 36.72 26.61 -9.47
CA THR A 70 36.92 26.58 -10.92
C THR A 70 35.61 26.22 -11.63
N ILE A 71 34.93 25.16 -11.21
CA ILE A 71 33.62 24.77 -11.76
C ILE A 71 32.62 25.93 -11.64
N THR A 72 32.54 26.61 -10.49
CA THR A 72 31.72 27.81 -10.28
C THR A 72 31.98 28.86 -11.34
N THR A 73 33.25 29.21 -11.55
CA THR A 73 33.63 30.22 -12.53
C THR A 73 33.25 29.82 -13.96
N LEU A 74 33.52 28.56 -14.34
CA LEU A 74 33.22 28.04 -15.69
C LEU A 74 31.71 28.00 -15.96
N VAL A 75 30.94 27.46 -15.01
CA VAL A 75 29.48 27.33 -15.15
C VAL A 75 28.80 28.69 -15.13
N HIS A 76 29.18 29.59 -14.21
CA HIS A 76 28.61 30.93 -14.15
C HIS A 76 28.90 31.75 -15.41
N PHE A 77 30.09 31.61 -16.00
CA PHE A 77 30.42 32.29 -17.26
C PHE A 77 29.47 31.91 -18.41
N CYS A 78 29.05 30.64 -18.49
CA CYS A 78 28.11 30.19 -19.51
C CYS A 78 26.65 30.51 -19.19
N VAL A 79 26.27 30.45 -17.92
CA VAL A 79 24.88 30.37 -17.48
C VAL A 79 24.35 31.69 -16.90
N VAL A 80 25.18 32.52 -16.27
CA VAL A 80 24.79 33.79 -15.65
C VAL A 80 25.04 34.94 -16.63
N ASP A 81 24.01 35.74 -16.93
CA ASP A 81 24.15 36.89 -17.82
C ASP A 81 24.94 38.03 -17.14
N THR A 82 26.24 38.12 -17.40
CA THR A 82 27.06 39.28 -17.01
C THR A 82 27.01 40.36 -18.10
N SER A 83 25.91 41.10 -18.22
CA SER A 83 25.95 42.37 -18.95
C SER A 83 26.59 43.43 -18.05
N PRO A 84 27.70 44.08 -18.42
CA PRO A 84 28.20 45.21 -17.64
C PRO A 84 27.20 46.37 -17.78
N THR A 85 26.55 46.74 -16.69
CA THR A 85 25.92 48.07 -16.56
C THR A 85 27.01 49.11 -16.73
N SER A 86 27.05 49.79 -17.88
CA SER A 86 27.94 50.92 -18.14
C SER A 86 27.53 52.10 -17.26
N SER A 87 28.06 52.15 -16.04
CA SER A 87 28.09 53.38 -15.24
C SER A 87 29.22 54.28 -15.76
N THR A 88 28.86 55.34 -16.48
CA THR A 88 29.77 56.44 -16.82
C THR A 88 30.28 57.11 -15.53
N GLY A 89 31.48 56.71 -15.09
CA GLY A 89 32.22 57.35 -14.02
C GLY A 89 32.99 58.57 -14.54
N GLN A 90 32.70 59.72 -13.94
CA GLN A 90 33.43 60.98 -14.10
C GLN A 90 34.90 60.86 -13.68
N THR A 91 35.80 61.45 -14.46
CA THR A 91 37.13 61.89 -13.99
C THR A 91 37.34 63.32 -14.44
N GLY A 92 37.53 64.23 -13.47
CA GLY A 92 37.74 65.65 -13.71
C GLY A 92 39.20 66.04 -13.94
N THR A 93 39.39 67.16 -14.64
CA THR A 93 40.29 68.32 -14.40
C THR A 93 40.44 69.13 -15.72
N PRO A 94 40.88 70.41 -15.74
CA PRO A 94 39.98 71.57 -15.74
C PRO A 94 40.19 72.51 -16.98
N VAL A 95 39.53 73.69 -16.96
CA VAL A 95 39.91 74.97 -17.63
C VAL A 95 39.20 75.35 -18.97
N VAL A 96 38.34 76.39 -18.84
CA VAL A 96 38.15 77.59 -19.73
C VAL A 96 37.13 77.58 -20.90
N THR A 97 36.06 78.37 -20.65
CA THR A 97 35.29 79.32 -21.49
C THR A 97 34.81 78.95 -22.89
N GLY A 98 33.51 79.18 -23.13
CA GLY A 98 33.03 79.65 -24.44
C GLY A 98 31.62 79.17 -24.84
N SER A 99 30.63 80.02 -24.62
CA SER A 99 29.62 80.44 -25.60
C SER A 99 28.72 79.41 -26.34
N SER A 100 27.43 79.52 -26.01
CA SER A 100 26.29 79.76 -26.94
C SER A 100 25.75 78.68 -27.89
N ALA A 101 24.40 78.66 -27.92
CA ALA A 101 23.46 78.14 -28.92
C ALA A 101 23.20 76.62 -28.88
N GLY A 102 21.96 76.12 -28.86
CA GLY A 102 20.64 76.74 -28.94
C GLY A 102 19.61 75.67 -29.29
N SER A 103 18.33 75.95 -28.98
CA SER A 103 17.11 75.27 -29.45
C SER A 103 16.85 73.85 -28.88
N MET A 104 15.94 73.59 -27.94
CA MET A 104 14.50 73.89 -27.78
C MET A 104 13.56 73.22 -28.80
N VAL A 105 12.45 72.72 -28.23
CA VAL A 105 11.17 72.24 -28.80
C VAL A 105 11.13 70.78 -29.25
N GLY A 106 10.21 69.93 -28.79
CA GLY A 106 9.07 70.12 -27.90
C GLY A 106 8.06 68.97 -28.08
N GLN A 107 7.48 68.52 -26.95
CA GLN A 107 6.05 68.22 -26.68
C GLN A 107 5.19 67.54 -27.77
N ALA A 108 4.18 66.72 -27.50
CA ALA A 108 3.54 66.11 -26.33
C ALA A 108 2.22 65.47 -26.87
N MET A 109 1.43 64.87 -25.97
CA MET A 109 0.00 64.49 -26.08
C MET A 109 -0.29 63.09 -26.67
N ALA A 110 -1.31 62.35 -26.24
CA ALA A 110 -2.15 62.34 -25.04
C ALA A 110 -3.01 61.06 -25.12
N VAL A 111 -3.51 60.64 -23.96
CA VAL A 111 -4.40 59.50 -23.66
C VAL A 111 -5.84 59.76 -24.17
N ILE A 112 -6.58 58.71 -24.55
CA ILE A 112 -7.98 58.41 -24.11
C ILE A 112 -8.40 56.96 -24.50
N PRO A 113 -9.23 56.27 -23.69
CA PRO A 113 -9.38 54.81 -23.67
C PRO A 113 -10.74 54.29 -24.18
N GLY A 114 -10.76 53.03 -24.66
CA GLY A 114 -11.96 52.18 -24.66
C GLY A 114 -12.49 51.68 -26.02
N THR A 115 -11.94 50.57 -26.53
CA THR A 115 -12.69 49.50 -27.22
C THR A 115 -11.93 48.19 -27.04
N LYS A 116 -12.60 47.20 -26.44
CA LYS A 116 -12.12 45.82 -26.29
C LYS A 116 -12.42 45.07 -27.58
N GLY A 117 -11.46 44.25 -28.03
CA GLY A 117 -11.70 43.15 -28.96
C GLY A 117 -10.99 43.31 -30.30
N ALA A 118 -10.12 42.34 -30.59
CA ALA A 118 -9.45 42.10 -31.88
C ALA A 118 -8.32 43.07 -32.27
N THR A 119 -7.13 42.86 -31.67
CA THR A 119 -5.83 43.13 -32.35
C THR A 119 -4.61 42.42 -31.74
N GLU A 120 -4.76 41.54 -30.75
CA GLU A 120 -3.68 40.62 -30.29
C GLU A 120 -3.77 39.23 -30.94
N LEU A 121 -3.78 39.16 -32.27
CA LEU A 121 -3.72 37.87 -33.00
C LEU A 121 -2.67 37.79 -34.10
N PHE A 122 -1.71 38.74 -34.18
CA PHE A 122 -0.65 38.71 -35.20
C PHE A 122 0.79 38.88 -34.67
N SER A 123 1.08 38.46 -33.43
CA SER A 123 2.47 38.40 -32.91
C SER A 123 3.10 37.00 -32.90
N ASN A 124 2.35 35.94 -33.27
CA ASN A 124 2.83 34.55 -33.24
C ASN A 124 3.04 33.90 -34.62
N LEU A 125 3.14 34.69 -35.70
CA LEU A 125 3.30 34.18 -37.07
C LEU A 125 4.58 34.65 -37.79
N VAL A 126 5.63 35.08 -37.07
CA VAL A 126 6.93 35.45 -37.66
C VAL A 126 8.11 34.65 -37.08
N LYS A 127 7.89 33.40 -36.65
CA LYS A 127 8.98 32.47 -36.29
C LYS A 127 9.01 31.16 -37.09
N VAL A 128 8.24 31.08 -38.18
CA VAL A 128 8.19 29.86 -39.03
C VAL A 128 8.87 30.03 -40.40
N PHE A 129 9.27 31.24 -40.82
CA PHE A 129 10.04 31.38 -42.05
C PHE A 129 11.08 32.49 -41.93
N THR A 130 12.35 32.11 -41.81
CA THR A 130 13.50 32.82 -42.37
C THR A 130 14.75 31.99 -42.11
N PHE A 131 15.24 31.28 -43.13
CA PHE A 131 16.60 31.45 -43.69
C PHE A 131 16.80 30.47 -44.84
N SER A 132 16.85 31.02 -46.06
CA SER A 132 17.69 30.52 -47.14
C SER A 132 18.39 31.74 -47.76
N ASP A 133 19.72 31.67 -47.75
CA ASP A 133 20.72 32.51 -48.44
C ASP A 133 20.39 32.77 -49.92
N SER A 134 20.91 33.76 -50.67
CA SER A 134 21.90 34.85 -50.44
C SER A 134 21.97 35.75 -51.72
N ALA A 135 22.86 36.76 -51.69
CA ALA A 135 23.27 37.76 -52.71
C ALA A 135 22.47 39.09 -52.68
N SER A 136 23.05 40.29 -52.65
CA SER A 136 24.39 40.78 -53.00
C SER A 136 24.68 42.16 -52.35
N THR A 137 25.95 42.57 -52.41
CA THR A 137 26.48 43.96 -52.44
C THR A 137 26.46 44.84 -51.17
N GLY A 138 27.67 45.24 -50.77
CA GLY A 138 27.97 46.63 -50.40
C GLY A 138 28.13 46.95 -48.91
N GLY A 139 29.40 47.01 -48.47
CA GLY A 139 29.97 47.98 -47.50
C GLY A 139 29.22 48.34 -46.20
N ALA A 140 29.93 48.13 -45.09
CA ALA A 140 29.80 48.74 -43.75
C ALA A 140 29.19 47.86 -42.62
N ASN A 141 29.92 47.87 -41.50
CA ASN A 141 29.64 47.31 -40.15
C ASN A 141 30.19 45.90 -39.81
N LEU A 142 31.53 45.75 -39.86
CA LEU A 142 32.24 44.58 -39.35
C LEU A 142 32.10 44.41 -37.81
N ALA A 143 32.07 45.50 -37.05
CA ALA A 143 31.97 45.46 -35.57
C ALA A 143 30.60 45.00 -35.03
N LYS A 144 29.53 45.10 -35.82
CA LYS A 144 28.18 44.65 -35.42
C LYS A 144 27.97 43.14 -35.67
N LEU A 145 28.75 42.55 -36.58
CA LEU A 145 28.70 41.12 -36.90
C LEU A 145 29.49 40.26 -35.89
N GLU A 146 30.59 40.79 -35.32
CA GLU A 146 31.39 40.12 -34.28
C GLU A 146 30.64 39.96 -32.96
N GLY A 147 29.95 41.02 -32.50
CA GLY A 147 29.09 40.94 -31.30
C GLY A 147 27.92 39.95 -31.44
N THR A 148 27.44 39.74 -32.68
CA THR A 148 26.35 38.80 -32.96
C THR A 148 26.84 37.34 -32.96
N ARG A 149 28.07 37.07 -33.42
CA ARG A 149 28.66 35.72 -33.44
C ARG A 149 29.08 35.23 -32.06
N GLY A 150 29.65 36.09 -31.22
CA GLY A 150 29.95 35.76 -29.82
C GLY A 150 28.69 35.44 -29.01
N SER A 151 27.57 36.13 -29.29
CA SER A 151 26.28 35.89 -28.65
C SER A 151 25.67 34.52 -28.99
N VAL A 152 25.82 34.04 -30.23
CA VAL A 152 25.32 32.73 -30.65
C VAL A 152 26.13 31.59 -30.01
N ALA A 153 27.47 31.70 -29.98
CA ALA A 153 28.32 30.70 -29.36
C ALA A 153 28.09 30.61 -27.84
N LEU A 154 27.89 31.74 -27.16
CA LEU A 154 27.55 31.77 -25.73
C LEU A 154 26.17 31.17 -25.45
N ARG A 155 25.16 31.46 -26.28
CA ARG A 155 23.83 30.84 -26.16
C ARG A 155 23.88 29.32 -26.35
N GLN A 156 24.66 28.85 -27.32
CA GLN A 156 24.86 27.41 -27.52
C GLN A 156 25.57 26.78 -26.31
N ALA A 157 26.65 27.40 -25.82
CA ALA A 157 27.37 26.95 -24.64
C ALA A 157 26.47 26.92 -23.38
N ARG A 158 25.58 27.91 -23.23
CA ARG A 158 24.56 27.94 -22.16
C ARG A 158 23.63 26.74 -22.23
N ASN A 159 23.06 26.44 -23.39
CA ASN A 159 22.15 25.32 -23.57
C ASN A 159 22.86 23.98 -23.34
N ASP A 160 24.06 23.81 -23.88
CA ASP A 160 24.85 22.58 -23.70
C ASP A 160 25.27 22.40 -22.23
N MET A 161 25.61 23.49 -21.53
CA MET A 161 25.90 23.45 -20.10
C MET A 161 24.66 23.07 -19.28
N LEU A 162 23.50 23.69 -19.53
CA LEU A 162 22.25 23.38 -18.83
C LEU A 162 21.75 21.95 -19.09
N THR A 163 21.97 21.40 -20.28
CA THR A 163 21.63 20.00 -20.58
C THR A 163 22.59 19.02 -19.91
N SER A 164 23.86 19.38 -19.71
CA SER A 164 24.83 18.58 -18.96
C SER A 164 24.73 18.72 -17.43
N LEU A 165 23.97 19.72 -16.95
CA LEU A 165 23.82 20.07 -15.53
C LEU A 165 23.49 18.89 -14.60
N PRO A 166 22.66 17.88 -14.96
CA PRO A 166 22.39 16.76 -14.07
C PRO A 166 23.65 15.99 -13.63
N HIS A 167 24.66 15.90 -14.49
CA HIS A 167 25.92 15.22 -14.17
C HIS A 167 26.70 16.02 -13.12
N ALA A 168 26.83 17.32 -13.33
CA ALA A 168 27.46 18.20 -12.35
C ALA A 168 26.70 18.20 -11.02
N LEU A 169 25.36 18.25 -11.05
CA LEU A 169 24.52 18.19 -9.85
C LEU A 169 24.67 16.87 -9.10
N ALA A 170 24.84 15.74 -9.79
CA ALA A 170 25.10 14.46 -9.12
C ALA A 170 26.36 14.55 -8.25
N THR A 171 27.48 15.04 -8.78
CA THR A 171 28.71 15.24 -8.00
C THR A 171 28.52 16.27 -6.88
N ILE A 172 27.85 17.39 -7.15
CA ILE A 172 27.62 18.45 -6.16
C ILE A 172 26.76 17.95 -4.98
N CYS A 173 25.77 17.11 -5.26
CA CYS A 173 24.96 16.49 -4.23
C CYS A 173 25.77 15.46 -3.40
N ASP A 174 26.82 14.82 -3.94
CA ASP A 174 27.74 13.97 -3.16
C ASP A 174 28.62 14.82 -2.23
N VAL A 175 29.13 15.95 -2.73
CA VAL A 175 29.81 16.95 -1.89
C VAL A 175 28.89 17.39 -0.75
N TRP A 176 27.60 17.62 -1.04
CA TRP A 176 26.62 18.01 -0.03
C TRP A 176 26.34 16.93 1.01
N THR A 177 26.25 15.67 0.61
CA THR A 177 26.15 14.53 1.54
C THR A 177 27.34 14.51 2.51
N VAL A 178 28.56 14.78 2.03
CA VAL A 178 29.73 14.94 2.91
C VAL A 178 29.57 16.11 3.88
N VAL A 179 29.12 17.28 3.40
CA VAL A 179 28.81 18.45 4.25
C VAL A 179 27.82 18.07 5.37
N ARG A 180 26.83 17.23 5.06
CA ARG A 180 25.82 16.76 6.00
C ARG A 180 26.30 15.72 6.99
N SER A 181 27.21 14.84 6.58
CA SER A 181 27.80 13.82 7.46
C SER A 181 28.66 14.43 8.57
N ASN A 182 29.26 15.61 8.31
CA ASN A 182 30.20 16.29 9.20
C ASN A 182 31.38 15.41 9.67
N ASN A 183 31.75 14.40 8.88
CA ASN A 183 32.90 13.54 9.15
C ASN A 183 34.21 14.28 8.88
N GLU A 184 35.26 13.94 9.63
CA GLU A 184 36.60 14.48 9.40
C GLU A 184 37.22 13.82 8.15
N PRO A 185 37.79 14.60 7.20
CA PRO A 185 38.41 14.02 6.03
C PRO A 185 39.72 13.31 6.38
N ARG A 186 40.02 12.20 5.67
CA ARG A 186 41.33 11.53 5.76
C ARG A 186 42.49 12.35 5.18
N LEU A 187 42.19 13.29 4.29
CA LEU A 187 43.16 14.15 3.59
C LEU A 187 42.74 15.62 3.69
N PRO A 188 43.67 16.59 3.73
CA PRO A 188 43.36 18.02 3.90
C PRO A 188 42.80 18.66 2.60
N LEU A 189 41.73 18.10 2.03
CA LEU A 189 41.16 18.53 0.73
C LEU A 189 40.20 19.72 0.83
N GLY A 190 39.87 20.15 2.05
CA GLY A 190 38.98 21.26 2.37
C GLY A 190 38.16 20.99 3.64
N SER A 191 37.53 22.02 4.20
CA SER A 191 36.61 21.86 5.34
C SER A 191 35.15 21.75 4.89
N PRO A 192 34.29 21.00 5.61
CA PRO A 192 32.85 20.92 5.30
C PRO A 192 32.16 22.28 5.23
N GLN A 193 32.60 23.26 6.02
CA GLN A 193 32.07 24.64 6.00
C GLN A 193 32.41 25.36 4.69
N GLN A 194 33.62 25.18 4.17
CA GLN A 194 34.03 25.74 2.88
C GLN A 194 33.27 25.06 1.73
N PHE A 195 33.11 23.74 1.77
CA PHE A 195 32.30 23.01 0.79
C PHE A 195 30.85 23.50 0.77
N ARG A 196 30.25 23.70 1.96
CA ARG A 196 28.90 24.27 2.07
C ARG A 196 28.79 25.61 1.35
N ARG A 197 29.73 26.52 1.60
CA ARG A 197 29.75 27.84 0.97
C ARG A 197 29.88 27.72 -0.56
N LEU A 198 30.86 26.96 -1.05
CA LEU A 198 31.13 26.84 -2.49
C LEU A 198 29.98 26.17 -3.26
N VAL A 199 29.35 25.15 -2.68
CA VAL A 199 28.16 24.53 -3.28
C VAL A 199 27.01 25.54 -3.40
N LEU A 200 26.76 26.33 -2.35
CA LEU A 200 25.70 27.34 -2.39
C LEU A 200 26.04 28.48 -3.35
N ASP A 201 27.30 28.93 -3.40
CA ASP A 201 27.78 29.97 -4.31
C ASP A 201 27.62 29.52 -5.78
N LEU A 202 27.91 28.24 -6.09
CA LEU A 202 27.69 27.65 -7.41
C LEU A 202 26.22 27.59 -7.79
N LEU A 203 25.37 27.04 -6.92
CA LEU A 203 23.99 26.73 -7.26
C LEU A 203 23.05 27.93 -7.21
N SER A 204 23.28 28.90 -6.33
CA SER A 204 22.33 30.01 -6.11
C SER A 204 22.06 30.84 -7.38
N PRO A 205 23.06 31.25 -8.18
CA PRO A 205 22.80 32.00 -9.42
C PRO A 205 22.11 31.15 -10.50
N ILE A 206 22.42 29.85 -10.57
CA ILE A 206 21.78 28.91 -11.52
C ILE A 206 20.30 28.77 -11.17
N ALA A 207 20.01 28.58 -9.88
CA ALA A 207 18.67 28.49 -9.32
C ALA A 207 17.87 29.79 -9.59
N GLN A 208 18.52 30.95 -9.48
CA GLN A 208 17.89 32.27 -9.73
C GLN A 208 17.55 32.52 -11.20
N HIS A 209 18.49 32.27 -12.11
CA HIS A 209 18.35 32.65 -13.52
C HIS A 209 17.71 31.55 -14.38
N HIS A 210 17.82 30.28 -13.98
CA HIS A 210 17.40 29.11 -14.75
C HIS A 210 16.63 28.09 -13.91
N GLN A 211 15.69 28.58 -13.10
CA GLN A 211 14.94 27.77 -12.13
C GLN A 211 14.36 26.48 -12.71
N GLN A 212 13.66 26.53 -13.86
CA GLN A 212 13.05 25.33 -14.46
C GLN A 212 14.10 24.29 -14.89
N ALA A 213 15.21 24.73 -15.50
CA ALA A 213 16.29 23.82 -15.92
C ALA A 213 16.99 23.20 -14.70
N PHE A 214 17.21 23.99 -13.64
CA PHE A 214 17.77 23.52 -12.38
C PHE A 214 16.89 22.45 -11.72
N LEU A 215 15.59 22.71 -11.55
CA LEU A 215 14.65 21.76 -10.93
C LEU A 215 14.49 20.49 -11.77
N THR A 216 14.45 20.61 -13.10
CA THR A 216 14.43 19.46 -14.01
C THR A 216 15.69 18.61 -13.88
N ALA A 217 16.87 19.23 -13.85
CA ALA A 217 18.13 18.52 -13.68
C ALA A 217 18.22 17.83 -12.31
N LEU A 218 17.78 18.51 -11.25
CA LEU A 218 17.75 17.95 -9.91
C LEU A 218 16.74 16.80 -9.78
N SER A 219 15.62 16.85 -10.51
CA SER A 219 14.65 15.75 -10.57
C SER A 219 15.22 14.47 -11.16
N LEU A 220 16.14 14.59 -12.12
CA LEU A 220 16.85 13.46 -12.67
C LEU A 220 17.82 12.86 -11.64
N VAL A 221 18.57 13.71 -10.93
CA VAL A 221 19.51 13.30 -9.86
C VAL A 221 18.76 12.66 -8.68
N TRP A 222 17.58 13.19 -8.34
CA TRP A 222 16.71 12.60 -7.32
C TRP A 222 16.34 11.16 -7.65
N LEU A 223 15.99 10.89 -8.92
CA LEU A 223 15.61 9.55 -9.37
C LEU A 223 16.79 8.58 -9.33
N THR A 224 17.99 8.99 -9.74
CA THR A 224 19.17 8.12 -9.69
C THR A 224 19.57 7.76 -8.26
N ARG A 225 19.20 8.58 -7.28
CA ARG A 225 19.46 8.39 -5.84
C ARG A 225 18.31 7.73 -5.07
N SER A 226 17.22 7.37 -5.76
CA SER A 226 16.10 6.63 -5.17
C SER A 226 16.39 5.15 -4.87
N GLY A 227 17.67 4.76 -4.88
CA GLY A 227 18.18 3.40 -4.86
C GLY A 227 17.38 2.44 -3.98
N SER A 228 17.06 1.27 -4.56
CA SER A 228 16.38 0.17 -3.90
C SER A 228 17.03 -0.07 -2.54
N SER A 229 16.27 0.18 -1.47
CA SER A 229 16.68 -0.11 -0.10
C SER A 229 16.93 -1.62 0.04
N ALA A 230 18.12 -2.08 -0.34
CA ALA A 230 18.58 -3.46 -0.24
C ALA A 230 18.98 -3.83 1.20
N THR A 231 18.80 -2.94 2.17
CA THR A 231 19.17 -3.14 3.59
C THR A 231 17.99 -3.11 4.56
N SER A 232 16.78 -3.45 4.10
CA SER A 232 15.86 -4.20 4.95
C SER A 232 14.90 -5.06 4.11
N PRO A 233 15.03 -6.40 4.10
CA PRO A 233 13.97 -7.27 3.63
C PRO A 233 12.96 -7.43 4.77
N ARG A 234 12.41 -6.33 5.30
CA ARG A 234 11.06 -6.44 5.87
C ARG A 234 10.19 -6.66 4.65
N LYS A 235 9.50 -7.80 4.56
CA LYS A 235 8.48 -8.11 3.54
C LYS A 235 7.55 -6.90 3.39
N MET A 236 7.88 -5.96 2.51
CA MET A 236 7.14 -4.73 2.32
C MET A 236 6.11 -5.03 1.24
N ASP A 237 4.84 -4.83 1.58
CA ASP A 237 3.72 -5.19 0.71
C ASP A 237 3.78 -4.34 -0.57
N PRO A 238 3.94 -4.93 -1.77
CA PRO A 238 4.16 -4.18 -3.02
C PRO A 238 3.01 -3.22 -3.38
N ASP A 239 1.81 -3.48 -2.87
CA ASP A 239 0.62 -2.66 -3.10
C ASP A 239 0.48 -1.50 -2.10
N ARG A 240 1.33 -1.44 -1.06
CA ARG A 240 1.37 -0.30 -0.13
C ARG A 240 2.38 0.74 -0.62
N LEU A 241 1.91 1.97 -0.78
CA LEU A 241 2.75 3.06 -1.23
C LEU A 241 3.82 3.38 -0.18
N ASN A 242 5.07 3.42 -0.63
CA ASN A 242 6.17 3.88 0.18
C ASN A 242 6.44 5.37 -0.09
N PHE A 243 6.27 6.20 0.93
CA PHE A 243 6.66 7.61 0.92
C PHE A 243 7.89 7.89 1.80
N HIS A 244 8.76 6.88 1.95
CA HIS A 244 10.08 7.03 2.55
C HIS A 244 11.14 7.14 1.46
N TYR A 245 12.10 8.02 1.69
CA TYR A 245 13.16 8.37 0.76
C TYR A 245 14.52 7.87 1.26
N ALA A 246 15.48 7.65 0.36
CA ALA A 246 16.84 7.28 0.73
C ALA A 246 17.55 8.42 1.49
N SER A 247 18.65 8.13 2.22
CA SER A 247 19.43 9.17 2.90
C SER A 247 19.92 10.25 1.91
N ALA A 248 20.42 9.83 0.74
CA ALA A 248 20.87 10.73 -0.32
C ALA A 248 19.76 11.66 -0.85
N GLN A 249 18.50 11.22 -0.82
CA GLN A 249 17.34 12.05 -1.21
C GLN A 249 17.01 13.08 -0.11
N HIS A 250 17.11 12.70 1.17
CA HIS A 250 16.97 13.66 2.28
C HIS A 250 18.06 14.74 2.24
N ASP A 251 19.27 14.40 1.81
CA ASP A 251 20.36 15.37 1.62
C ASP A 251 20.03 16.36 0.50
N ILE A 252 19.44 15.91 -0.61
CA ILE A 252 18.96 16.79 -1.70
C ILE A 252 17.88 17.76 -1.20
N ALA A 253 16.90 17.27 -0.45
CA ALA A 253 15.86 18.14 0.12
C ALA A 253 16.47 19.20 1.05
N ASN A 254 17.47 18.81 1.87
CA ASN A 254 18.18 19.76 2.72
C ASN A 254 19.03 20.77 1.94
N LEU A 255 19.62 20.36 0.81
CA LEU A 255 20.32 21.26 -0.10
C LEU A 255 19.36 22.31 -0.66
N LEU A 256 18.20 21.89 -1.16
CA LEU A 256 17.16 22.79 -1.66
C LEU A 256 16.73 23.82 -0.61
N LEU A 257 16.47 23.37 0.62
CA LEU A 257 16.11 24.26 1.73
C LEU A 257 17.26 25.18 2.19
N SER A 258 18.51 24.87 1.83
CA SER A 258 19.68 25.69 2.14
C SER A 258 19.97 26.77 1.10
N ILE A 259 19.42 26.65 -0.13
CA ILE A 259 19.55 27.65 -1.18
C ILE A 259 18.55 28.78 -0.90
N LYS A 260 19.03 29.90 -0.37
CA LYS A 260 18.15 31.02 0.07
C LYS A 260 17.51 31.81 -1.07
N VAL A 261 18.03 31.69 -2.29
CA VAL A 261 17.56 32.47 -3.45
C VAL A 261 16.25 31.93 -4.02
N ILE A 262 15.97 30.63 -3.83
CA ILE A 262 14.63 30.07 -4.06
C ILE A 262 14.04 29.79 -2.68
N SER A 263 13.10 30.63 -2.27
CA SER A 263 12.29 30.34 -1.08
C SER A 263 11.48 29.06 -1.29
N PHE A 264 11.08 28.41 -0.18
CA PHE A 264 10.23 27.24 -0.29
C PHE A 264 8.88 27.55 -0.97
N GLU A 265 8.37 28.76 -0.80
CA GLU A 265 7.17 29.25 -1.46
C GLU A 265 7.33 29.29 -3.01
N GLU A 266 8.45 29.84 -3.49
CA GLU A 266 8.78 29.87 -4.93
C GLU A 266 9.02 28.47 -5.49
N LEU A 267 9.59 27.55 -4.70
CA LEU A 267 9.72 26.14 -5.10
C LEU A 267 8.35 25.51 -5.35
N VAL A 268 7.40 25.67 -4.41
CA VAL A 268 6.04 25.12 -4.56
C VAL A 268 5.33 25.73 -5.77
N SER A 269 5.48 27.05 -5.99
CA SER A 269 4.92 27.71 -7.18
C SER A 269 5.51 27.17 -8.48
N ALA A 270 6.83 27.01 -8.56
CA ALA A 270 7.48 26.49 -9.76
C ALA A 270 7.07 25.04 -10.08
N VAL A 271 6.88 24.21 -9.05
CA VAL A 271 6.32 22.86 -9.21
C VAL A 271 4.88 22.93 -9.71
N SER A 272 4.05 23.82 -9.14
CA SER A 272 2.67 24.04 -9.61
C SER A 272 2.61 24.40 -11.09
N ASP A 273 3.46 25.32 -11.54
CA ASP A 273 3.51 25.73 -12.95
C ASP A 273 3.98 24.60 -13.87
N THR A 274 4.94 23.81 -13.41
CA THR A 274 5.40 22.61 -14.14
C THR A 274 4.26 21.61 -14.33
N LEU A 275 3.42 21.37 -13.30
CA LEU A 275 2.26 20.47 -13.41
C LEU A 275 1.17 21.01 -14.35
N LYS A 276 0.96 22.34 -14.39
CA LYS A 276 -0.01 22.97 -15.30
C LYS A 276 0.35 22.74 -16.77
N GLU A 277 1.62 22.80 -17.12
CA GLU A 277 2.08 22.58 -18.51
C GLU A 277 1.72 21.18 -19.05
N VAL A 278 1.69 20.17 -18.18
CA VAL A 278 1.35 18.79 -18.55
C VAL A 278 -0.08 18.70 -19.07
N GLY A 279 -1.03 19.38 -18.41
CA GLY A 279 -2.43 19.42 -18.84
C GLY A 279 -2.61 20.08 -20.22
N VAL A 280 -1.75 21.04 -20.57
CA VAL A 280 -1.78 21.75 -21.87
C VAL A 280 -1.13 20.92 -22.98
N LYS A 281 -0.05 20.16 -22.69
CA LYS A 281 0.63 19.33 -23.69
C LYS A 281 -0.23 18.15 -24.17
N VAL A 282 -1.07 17.57 -23.29
CA VAL A 282 -1.98 16.46 -23.67
C VAL A 282 -3.09 16.89 -24.63
N THR A 283 -3.47 18.17 -24.66
CA THR A 283 -4.54 18.68 -25.55
C THR A 283 -4.05 19.08 -26.95
N LYS A 284 -2.74 19.05 -27.22
CA LYS A 284 -2.13 19.52 -28.49
C LYS A 284 -1.29 18.49 -29.26
N ILE A 285 -1.45 17.18 -29.02
CA ILE A 285 -0.58 16.18 -29.64
C ILE A 285 -0.94 15.93 -31.12
N GLY A 286 -0.26 16.65 -32.01
CA GLY A 286 0.09 16.23 -33.37
C GLY A 286 1.58 15.87 -33.43
N VAL A 287 1.87 14.61 -33.75
CA VAL A 287 3.12 14.01 -34.25
C VAL A 287 4.44 14.79 -34.05
N GLY A 288 5.35 14.26 -33.21
CA GLY A 288 6.79 14.41 -33.44
C GLY A 288 7.73 14.82 -32.30
N GLU A 289 7.26 15.07 -31.07
CA GLU A 289 8.16 15.48 -29.99
C GLU A 289 8.86 14.28 -29.31
N LYS A 290 10.19 14.36 -29.16
CA LYS A 290 11.01 13.42 -28.39
C LYS A 290 10.44 13.30 -26.97
N ALA A 291 10.27 12.07 -26.47
CA ALA A 291 9.74 11.82 -25.14
C ALA A 291 10.59 12.53 -24.06
N THR A 292 10.10 13.67 -23.55
CA THR A 292 10.68 14.37 -22.40
C THR A 292 10.53 13.50 -21.16
N PHE A 293 11.56 13.47 -20.32
CA PHE A 293 11.54 12.74 -19.04
C PHE A 293 10.40 13.26 -18.14
N PRO A 294 9.58 12.38 -17.51
CA PRO A 294 8.50 12.81 -16.63
C PRO A 294 9.06 13.32 -15.30
N THR A 295 8.96 14.63 -15.07
CA THR A 295 9.52 15.31 -13.89
C THR A 295 8.50 15.44 -12.75
N GLU A 296 7.22 15.19 -13.00
CA GLU A 296 6.12 15.54 -12.10
C GLU A 296 6.21 14.80 -10.76
N ALA A 297 6.40 13.49 -10.78
CA ALA A 297 6.49 12.69 -9.56
C ALA A 297 7.76 12.99 -8.76
N PRO A 298 8.98 13.00 -9.33
CA PRO A 298 10.18 13.38 -8.58
C PRO A 298 10.14 14.78 -7.97
N LEU A 299 9.56 15.77 -8.68
CA LEU A 299 9.37 17.12 -8.14
C LEU A 299 8.43 17.13 -6.93
N LEU A 300 7.31 16.41 -7.00
CA LEU A 300 6.41 16.26 -5.86
C LEU A 300 7.03 15.48 -4.71
N GLU A 301 7.87 14.48 -4.97
CA GLU A 301 8.62 13.78 -3.92
C GLU A 301 9.61 14.69 -3.18
N MET A 302 10.31 15.56 -3.92
CA MET A 302 11.16 16.58 -3.33
C MET A 302 10.35 17.55 -2.45
N VAL A 303 9.22 18.05 -2.94
CA VAL A 303 8.32 18.91 -2.14
C VAL A 303 7.85 18.19 -0.89
N HIS A 304 7.41 16.94 -1.01
CA HIS A 304 6.98 16.13 0.13
C HIS A 304 8.11 15.92 1.16
N CYS A 305 9.33 15.64 0.70
CA CYS A 305 10.49 15.51 1.57
C CYS A 305 10.83 16.83 2.28
N CYS A 306 10.72 17.96 1.59
CA CYS A 306 10.89 19.30 2.17
C CYS A 306 9.82 19.62 3.22
N VAL A 307 8.55 19.26 2.99
CA VAL A 307 7.46 19.44 3.97
C VAL A 307 7.78 18.75 5.29
N ARG A 308 8.34 17.54 5.24
CA ARG A 308 8.74 16.78 6.45
C ARG A 308 9.96 17.35 7.17
N ALA A 309 10.79 18.12 6.48
CA ALA A 309 12.02 18.70 7.03
C ALA A 309 11.82 20.12 7.57
N LEU A 310 10.76 20.82 7.15
CA LEU A 310 10.51 22.22 7.50
C LEU A 310 9.93 22.38 8.92
N PRO A 311 10.30 23.44 9.65
CA PRO A 311 9.62 23.80 10.90
C PRO A 311 8.15 24.15 10.65
N THR A 312 7.26 23.74 11.56
CA THR A 312 5.81 23.96 11.46
C THR A 312 5.42 25.41 11.21
N GLY A 313 6.12 26.38 11.80
CA GLY A 313 5.83 27.80 11.62
C GLY A 313 6.00 28.28 10.17
N GLN A 314 7.05 27.81 9.48
CA GLN A 314 7.28 28.13 8.06
C GLN A 314 6.32 27.37 7.16
N LEU A 315 5.99 26.13 7.49
CA LEU A 315 5.02 25.36 6.71
C LEU A 315 3.65 26.02 6.69
N ARG A 316 3.19 26.55 7.85
CA ARG A 316 1.90 27.25 7.96
C ARG A 316 1.80 28.47 7.04
N SER A 317 2.87 29.24 6.86
CA SER A 317 2.84 30.42 5.98
C SER A 317 2.70 30.07 4.49
N CYS A 318 3.06 28.85 4.10
CA CYS A 318 3.09 28.41 2.71
C CYS A 318 1.72 27.92 2.17
N TRP A 319 0.63 28.11 2.92
CA TRP A 319 -0.68 27.57 2.53
C TRP A 319 -1.15 28.08 1.16
N SER A 320 -0.97 29.37 0.86
CA SER A 320 -1.48 29.93 -0.40
C SER A 320 -0.82 29.28 -1.63
N GLN A 321 0.46 28.95 -1.55
CA GLN A 321 1.20 28.25 -2.59
C GLN A 321 0.75 26.79 -2.72
N PHE A 322 0.53 26.10 -1.60
CA PHE A 322 -0.05 24.75 -1.59
C PHE A 322 -1.47 24.74 -2.15
N GLN A 323 -2.29 25.72 -1.80
CA GLN A 323 -3.65 25.84 -2.30
C GLN A 323 -3.66 25.96 -3.83
N SER A 324 -2.79 26.79 -4.42
CA SER A 324 -2.64 26.86 -5.88
C SER A 324 -2.14 25.54 -6.48
N LEU A 325 -1.14 24.91 -5.86
CA LEU A 325 -0.63 23.60 -6.30
C LEU A 325 -1.77 22.57 -6.40
N PHE A 326 -2.62 22.48 -5.38
CA PHE A 326 -3.69 21.49 -5.35
C PHE A 326 -4.89 21.87 -6.23
N SER A 327 -5.26 23.15 -6.30
CA SER A 327 -6.38 23.61 -7.12
C SER A 327 -6.09 23.47 -8.61
N ASP A 328 -4.86 23.77 -9.01
CA ASP A 328 -4.50 23.93 -10.42
C ASP A 328 -3.93 22.64 -11.04
N ALA A 329 -3.56 21.66 -10.20
CA ALA A 329 -3.06 20.38 -10.68
C ALA A 329 -4.09 19.66 -11.59
N PRO A 330 -3.72 19.27 -12.83
CA PRO A 330 -4.62 18.61 -13.77
C PRO A 330 -4.70 17.10 -13.50
N LEU A 331 -5.38 16.73 -12.40
CA LEU A 331 -5.40 15.37 -11.82
C LEU A 331 -5.68 14.23 -12.82
N SER A 332 -6.52 14.46 -13.85
CA SER A 332 -6.86 13.46 -14.87
C SER A 332 -5.74 13.20 -15.89
N SER A 333 -4.80 14.13 -16.03
CA SER A 333 -3.66 14.04 -16.95
C SER A 333 -2.37 13.60 -16.26
N LEU A 334 -2.31 13.71 -14.93
CA LEU A 334 -1.16 13.33 -14.14
C LEU A 334 -1.03 11.81 -13.99
N PRO A 335 0.19 11.26 -13.88
CA PRO A 335 0.38 9.86 -13.52
C PRO A 335 -0.15 9.57 -12.11
N PRO A 336 -0.62 8.34 -11.81
CA PRO A 336 -1.18 7.98 -10.50
C PRO A 336 -0.29 8.36 -9.31
N ARG A 337 1.02 8.10 -9.43
CA ARG A 337 2.02 8.43 -8.41
C ARG A 337 2.00 9.92 -8.04
N ALA A 338 1.84 10.82 -9.02
CA ALA A 338 1.77 12.25 -8.77
C ALA A 338 0.47 12.63 -8.03
N VAL A 339 -0.66 12.01 -8.38
CA VAL A 339 -1.94 12.21 -7.66
C VAL A 339 -1.83 11.74 -6.21
N PHE A 340 -1.19 10.58 -5.98
CA PHE A 340 -0.93 10.06 -4.63
C PHE A 340 -0.01 10.98 -3.82
N LEU A 341 1.02 11.53 -4.45
CA LEU A 341 1.93 12.49 -3.81
C LEU A 341 1.22 13.79 -3.44
N LEU A 342 0.38 14.35 -4.32
CA LEU A 342 -0.44 15.52 -3.97
C LEU A 342 -1.32 15.25 -2.75
N TYR A 343 -1.97 14.07 -2.71
CA TYR A 343 -2.82 13.68 -1.58
C TYR A 343 -2.02 13.53 -0.27
N ILE A 344 -0.87 12.83 -0.28
CA ILE A 344 -0.08 12.65 0.94
C ILE A 344 0.58 13.95 1.41
N ILE A 345 0.98 14.85 0.49
CA ILE A 345 1.47 16.18 0.84
C ILE A 345 0.38 16.97 1.59
N LEU A 346 -0.88 16.90 1.15
CA LEU A 346 -2.00 17.51 1.88
C LEU A 346 -2.17 16.88 3.27
N CYS A 347 -2.13 15.54 3.38
CA CYS A 347 -2.25 14.86 4.66
C CYS A 347 -1.13 15.26 5.63
N ASP A 348 0.12 15.28 5.16
CA ASP A 348 1.29 15.66 5.94
C ASP A 348 1.24 17.15 6.32
N TYR A 349 0.77 18.03 5.43
CA TYR A 349 0.52 19.43 5.74
C TYR A 349 -0.50 19.57 6.89
N VAL A 350 -1.65 18.90 6.80
CA VAL A 350 -2.70 18.98 7.83
C VAL A 350 -2.20 18.45 9.18
N ARG A 351 -1.50 17.31 9.17
CA ARG A 351 -0.91 16.72 10.39
C ARG A 351 0.14 17.65 11.02
N CYS A 352 0.99 18.28 10.21
CA CYS A 352 2.03 19.18 10.71
C CYS A 352 1.48 20.55 11.16
N ALA A 353 0.54 21.13 10.40
CA ALA A 353 -0.09 22.40 10.73
C ALA A 353 -0.92 22.29 12.01
N GLY A 354 -1.57 21.14 12.23
CA GLY A 354 -2.37 20.81 13.40
C GLY A 354 -3.84 21.22 13.26
N ALA A 355 -4.74 20.36 13.73
CA ALA A 355 -6.19 20.54 13.58
C ALA A 355 -6.69 21.88 14.14
N SER A 356 -6.21 22.31 15.32
CA SER A 356 -6.61 23.59 15.95
C SER A 356 -6.36 24.79 15.02
N TYR A 357 -5.17 24.85 14.42
CA TYR A 357 -4.77 25.95 13.53
C TYR A 357 -5.69 26.04 12.29
N ILE A 358 -6.05 24.90 11.71
CA ILE A 358 -6.91 24.84 10.52
C ILE A 358 -8.35 25.17 10.87
N ILE A 359 -8.84 24.62 11.98
CA ILE A 359 -10.24 24.69 12.38
C ILE A 359 -10.59 26.08 12.93
N GLU A 360 -9.68 26.75 13.63
CA GLU A 360 -9.93 28.08 14.21
C GLU A 360 -10.27 29.12 13.13
N ASP A 361 -9.56 29.12 11.99
CA ASP A 361 -9.85 29.99 10.86
C ASP A 361 -10.85 29.35 9.88
N LYS A 362 -12.05 29.94 9.80
CA LYS A 362 -13.15 29.46 8.96
C LYS A 362 -12.80 29.48 7.45
N ASN A 363 -12.00 30.43 6.99
CA ASN A 363 -11.64 30.53 5.58
C ASN A 363 -10.60 29.47 5.22
N MET A 364 -9.60 29.30 6.08
CA MET A 364 -8.61 28.23 5.98
C MET A 364 -9.29 26.86 6.00
N SER A 365 -10.13 26.59 6.99
CA SER A 365 -10.87 25.33 7.13
C SER A 365 -11.65 24.99 5.85
N ARG A 366 -12.39 25.96 5.28
CA ARG A 366 -13.12 25.74 4.02
C ARG A 366 -12.19 25.44 2.84
N ALA A 367 -11.12 26.21 2.69
CA ALA A 367 -10.17 26.00 1.59
C ALA A 367 -9.50 24.62 1.68
N VAL A 368 -9.12 24.19 2.88
CA VAL A 368 -8.58 22.85 3.12
C VAL A 368 -9.63 21.78 2.81
N GLN A 369 -10.88 21.94 3.26
CA GLN A 369 -11.95 20.99 2.98
C GLN A 369 -12.23 20.84 1.47
N ASP A 370 -12.26 21.94 0.71
CA ASP A 370 -12.44 21.91 -0.74
C ASP A 370 -11.27 21.18 -1.43
N THR A 371 -10.05 21.35 -0.89
CA THR A 371 -8.86 20.64 -1.34
C THR A 371 -8.92 19.14 -1.03
N VAL A 372 -9.34 18.77 0.19
CA VAL A 372 -9.57 17.38 0.60
C VAL A 372 -10.58 16.74 -0.33
N GLN A 373 -11.70 17.40 -0.64
CA GLN A 373 -12.71 16.89 -1.57
C GLN A 373 -12.12 16.65 -2.97
N ARG A 374 -11.43 17.64 -3.54
CA ARG A 374 -10.84 17.55 -4.88
C ARG A 374 -9.82 16.42 -5.00
N LEU A 375 -8.85 16.34 -4.08
CA LEU A 375 -7.80 15.33 -4.15
C LEU A 375 -8.34 13.93 -3.83
N THR A 376 -9.29 13.82 -2.88
CA THR A 376 -9.97 12.55 -2.60
C THR A 376 -10.72 12.04 -3.82
N GLU A 377 -11.42 12.92 -4.55
CA GLU A 377 -12.09 12.55 -5.81
C GLU A 377 -11.07 12.08 -6.86
N GLY A 378 -9.92 12.77 -6.98
CA GLY A 378 -8.83 12.34 -7.86
C GLY A 378 -8.30 10.94 -7.56
N VAL A 379 -8.09 10.61 -6.29
CA VAL A 379 -7.69 9.25 -5.85
C VAL A 379 -8.84 8.26 -6.06
N ASN A 380 -10.09 8.65 -5.80
CA ASN A 380 -11.26 7.80 -5.94
C ASN A 380 -11.58 7.44 -7.40
N ILE A 381 -11.25 8.32 -8.36
CA ILE A 381 -11.31 7.99 -9.80
C ILE A 381 -10.38 6.81 -10.11
N ILE A 382 -9.17 6.78 -9.54
CA ILE A 382 -8.20 5.69 -9.71
C ILE A 382 -8.72 4.40 -9.06
N VAL A 383 -9.37 4.50 -7.89
CA VAL A 383 -10.09 3.37 -7.26
C VAL A 383 -11.16 2.81 -8.21
N GLY A 384 -11.88 3.66 -8.92
CA GLY A 384 -12.93 3.27 -9.87
C GLY A 384 -12.44 2.60 -11.16
N TRP A 385 -11.14 2.55 -11.45
CA TRP A 385 -10.63 2.00 -12.72
C TRP A 385 -10.92 0.51 -12.92
N GLN A 386 -11.04 -0.26 -11.84
CA GLN A 386 -11.40 -1.69 -11.90
C GLN A 386 -12.91 -1.94 -11.74
N LEU A 387 -13.74 -0.88 -11.83
CA LEU A 387 -15.19 -0.98 -11.77
C LEU A 387 -15.81 -0.74 -13.15
N GLU A 388 -16.95 -1.40 -13.40
CA GLU A 388 -17.80 -1.20 -14.56
C GLU A 388 -19.27 -1.11 -14.15
N THR A 389 -20.06 -0.37 -14.93
CA THR A 389 -21.51 -0.29 -14.72
C THR A 389 -22.19 -1.51 -15.34
N THR A 390 -23.03 -2.19 -14.56
CA THR A 390 -23.97 -3.17 -15.11
C THR A 390 -24.95 -2.45 -16.07
N THR A 391 -25.47 -3.16 -17.08
CA THR A 391 -26.42 -2.72 -18.12
C THR A 391 -27.28 -1.48 -17.81
N TRP A 392 -27.56 -0.66 -18.85
CA TRP A 392 -28.20 0.69 -18.83
C TRP A 392 -29.38 0.94 -17.87
N LEU A 393 -30.09 -0.09 -17.42
CA LEU A 393 -31.24 0.01 -16.51
C LEU A 393 -30.87 0.02 -15.01
N LYS A 394 -29.67 -0.43 -14.60
CA LYS A 394 -29.17 -0.37 -13.22
C LYS A 394 -27.75 0.18 -13.21
N ARG A 395 -27.57 1.41 -12.71
CA ARG A 395 -26.27 2.06 -12.42
C ARG A 395 -25.55 1.38 -11.23
N THR A 396 -25.52 0.06 -11.18
CA THR A 396 -24.80 -0.69 -10.14
C THR A 396 -23.38 -0.94 -10.65
N LEU A 397 -22.39 -0.60 -9.83
CA LEU A 397 -20.99 -0.87 -10.13
C LEU A 397 -20.63 -2.31 -9.73
N VAL A 398 -19.83 -2.97 -10.57
CA VAL A 398 -19.29 -4.32 -10.34
C VAL A 398 -17.80 -4.32 -10.68
N VAL A 399 -17.03 -5.19 -10.02
CA VAL A 399 -15.60 -5.38 -10.29
C VAL A 399 -15.44 -6.02 -11.68
N LYS A 400 -14.62 -5.43 -12.54
CA LYS A 400 -14.33 -5.95 -13.87
C LYS A 400 -13.86 -7.39 -13.80
N HIS A 401 -14.51 -8.26 -14.56
CA HIS A 401 -14.06 -9.62 -14.76
C HIS A 401 -13.22 -9.63 -16.03
N ASP A 402 -11.94 -9.95 -15.89
CA ASP A 402 -11.02 -10.02 -17.03
C ASP A 402 -11.47 -11.16 -17.96
N GLN A 403 -12.30 -10.84 -18.95
CA GLN A 403 -12.51 -11.69 -20.10
C GLN A 403 -11.26 -11.51 -20.95
N GLY A 404 -10.44 -12.56 -21.07
CA GLY A 404 -9.35 -12.59 -22.03
C GLY A 404 -9.82 -12.07 -23.40
N PRO A 405 -8.93 -11.46 -24.20
CA PRO A 405 -9.31 -10.56 -25.28
C PRO A 405 -10.30 -11.25 -26.22
N ARG A 406 -11.57 -10.83 -26.13
CA ARG A 406 -12.54 -11.10 -27.18
C ARG A 406 -12.14 -10.22 -28.35
N SER A 407 -11.59 -10.84 -29.38
CA SER A 407 -11.52 -10.28 -30.73
C SER A 407 -12.90 -9.75 -31.09
N GLN A 408 -13.02 -8.42 -31.19
CA GLN A 408 -14.09 -7.79 -31.95
C GLN A 408 -13.86 -8.16 -33.41
N ASP A 409 -14.79 -8.92 -33.99
CA ASP A 409 -15.15 -8.75 -35.39
C ASP A 409 -16.64 -8.46 -35.45
N GLY A 410 -16.97 -7.40 -36.19
CA GLY A 410 -18.27 -6.74 -36.19
C GLY A 410 -19.40 -7.55 -36.80
N SER A 411 -20.62 -7.24 -36.35
CA SER A 411 -21.88 -7.63 -36.99
C SER A 411 -21.96 -7.09 -38.43
N PRO A 412 -22.80 -7.68 -39.31
CA PRO A 412 -24.20 -7.26 -39.29
C PRO A 412 -25.23 -8.40 -39.49
N SER A 413 -26.45 -8.07 -39.09
CA SER A 413 -27.72 -8.75 -39.30
C SER A 413 -27.99 -9.16 -40.76
N VAL A 414 -28.39 -10.42 -40.98
CA VAL A 414 -29.16 -10.88 -42.15
C VAL A 414 -30.16 -11.95 -41.70
N GLU A 415 -31.45 -11.61 -41.74
CA GLU A 415 -32.55 -12.58 -41.81
C GLU A 415 -32.48 -13.32 -43.15
N VAL A 416 -32.86 -14.61 -43.20
CA VAL A 416 -33.69 -15.27 -44.25
C VAL A 416 -33.51 -16.81 -44.24
N ASN A 417 -34.64 -17.48 -43.97
CA ASN A 417 -35.16 -18.74 -44.50
C ASN A 417 -34.40 -20.07 -44.38
N THR A 418 -34.89 -20.94 -43.48
CA THR A 418 -34.90 -22.41 -43.66
C THR A 418 -36.22 -22.85 -44.31
N PRO A 419 -36.22 -23.76 -45.31
CA PRO A 419 -37.44 -24.38 -45.80
C PRO A 419 -37.90 -25.55 -44.92
N ILE A 420 -39.22 -25.70 -44.94
CA ILE A 420 -40.08 -26.66 -44.24
C ILE A 420 -39.93 -28.08 -44.84
N ASN A 421 -39.92 -29.11 -43.98
CA ASN A 421 -40.72 -30.34 -44.15
C ASN A 421 -40.82 -31.17 -42.85
N THR A 422 -42.06 -31.57 -42.58
CA THR A 422 -42.72 -32.26 -41.45
C THR A 422 -42.51 -33.81 -41.44
N PRO A 423 -43.13 -34.65 -40.56
CA PRO A 423 -43.87 -34.40 -39.29
C PRO A 423 -43.45 -35.31 -38.08
N LEU A 424 -44.01 -34.99 -36.90
CA LEU A 424 -44.07 -35.78 -35.65
C LEU A 424 -44.82 -37.14 -35.80
N PRO A 425 -44.73 -38.05 -34.79
CA PRO A 425 -45.80 -38.12 -33.78
C PRO A 425 -45.33 -38.19 -32.31
N SER A 426 -46.24 -37.74 -31.46
CA SER A 426 -46.30 -37.59 -29.99
C SER A 426 -46.24 -38.89 -29.15
N VAL A 427 -45.82 -38.80 -27.87
CA VAL A 427 -46.58 -39.14 -26.63
C VAL A 427 -45.75 -38.75 -25.36
N ASN A 428 -46.43 -38.20 -24.34
CA ASN A 428 -45.97 -37.62 -23.06
C ASN A 428 -45.39 -38.64 -22.02
N PRO A 429 -45.25 -38.30 -20.71
CA PRO A 429 -44.14 -37.57 -20.08
C PRO A 429 -43.50 -38.41 -18.94
N SER A 430 -42.23 -38.17 -18.60
CA SER A 430 -41.72 -38.53 -17.26
C SER A 430 -40.51 -37.69 -16.89
N GLU A 431 -40.72 -36.82 -15.90
CA GLU A 431 -39.67 -36.19 -15.12
C GLU A 431 -39.00 -37.28 -14.26
N GLN A 432 -37.73 -37.56 -14.54
CA GLN A 432 -36.81 -38.18 -13.59
C GLN A 432 -35.51 -37.37 -13.60
N SER A 433 -35.40 -36.48 -12.63
CA SER A 433 -34.14 -35.88 -12.21
C SER A 433 -33.37 -36.92 -11.39
N SER A 434 -32.48 -37.68 -12.02
CA SER A 434 -31.37 -38.33 -11.32
C SER A 434 -30.35 -38.90 -12.30
N MET A 435 -29.09 -38.47 -12.19
CA MET A 435 -27.86 -39.26 -12.35
C MET A 435 -26.73 -38.38 -11.76
N ARG A 436 -26.18 -38.65 -10.57
CA ARG A 436 -25.04 -39.58 -10.33
C ARG A 436 -24.06 -39.56 -11.51
N GLY A 437 -22.83 -39.09 -11.39
CA GLY A 437 -21.86 -39.40 -10.35
C GLY A 437 -20.78 -40.31 -10.93
N SER A 438 -19.52 -39.88 -10.79
CA SER A 438 -18.30 -40.70 -10.67
C SER A 438 -17.61 -41.21 -11.95
N THR A 439 -16.31 -40.92 -12.07
CA THR A 439 -15.15 -41.80 -11.75
C THR A 439 -13.88 -41.23 -12.41
N LEU A 440 -12.90 -40.75 -11.64
CA LEU A 440 -11.71 -41.46 -11.14
C LEU A 440 -10.69 -41.93 -12.20
N SER A 441 -9.56 -41.22 -12.21
CA SER A 441 -8.15 -41.67 -12.25
C SER A 441 -7.61 -42.55 -13.38
N LEU A 442 -6.51 -42.09 -13.98
CA LEU A 442 -5.36 -42.95 -14.30
C LEU A 442 -4.04 -42.28 -13.90
N MET A 443 -3.25 -43.05 -13.15
CA MET A 443 -1.85 -42.82 -12.79
C MET A 443 -0.92 -43.02 -13.99
N ALA A 444 0.20 -42.31 -14.02
CA ALA A 444 1.47 -42.83 -14.54
C ALA A 444 2.65 -42.11 -13.87
N ARG A 445 3.57 -42.88 -13.29
CA ARG A 445 4.88 -42.45 -12.73
C ARG A 445 6.01 -42.74 -13.76
N PRO A 446 7.26 -42.29 -13.55
CA PRO A 446 8.17 -41.79 -14.58
C PRO A 446 9.30 -42.77 -14.98
N SER A 447 9.92 -42.53 -16.14
CA SER A 447 11.35 -42.83 -16.43
C SER A 447 11.72 -42.49 -17.88
N SER A 448 12.71 -41.63 -18.11
CA SER A 448 14.01 -42.01 -18.70
C SER A 448 14.88 -40.80 -19.06
N LEU A 449 16.16 -41.02 -18.82
CA LEU A 449 17.36 -40.24 -19.07
C LEU A 449 17.52 -39.91 -20.57
N ASP A 450 18.01 -38.71 -20.90
CA ASP A 450 19.22 -38.64 -21.70
C ASP A 450 20.05 -37.38 -21.46
N THR A 451 21.36 -37.59 -21.52
CA THR A 451 22.47 -36.77 -21.06
C THR A 451 23.10 -35.96 -22.19
N GLY A 452 23.55 -34.74 -21.90
CA GLY A 452 24.41 -33.94 -22.79
C GLY A 452 25.02 -32.74 -22.09
N SER A 453 26.27 -32.89 -21.64
CA SER A 453 27.10 -31.95 -20.88
C SER A 453 27.90 -30.97 -21.75
N GLN A 454 28.04 -29.70 -21.34
CA GLN A 454 29.32 -29.00 -20.99
C GLN A 454 29.14 -27.45 -20.86
N PRO A 455 30.04 -26.76 -20.14
CA PRO A 455 29.84 -25.43 -19.53
C PRO A 455 30.65 -24.30 -20.20
N ASP A 456 30.26 -23.03 -19.99
CA ASP A 456 31.18 -21.93 -19.55
C ASP A 456 30.54 -20.52 -19.53
N LYS A 457 30.88 -19.80 -18.45
CA LYS A 457 31.27 -18.38 -18.35
C LYS A 457 30.29 -17.21 -18.54
N LYS A 458 30.36 -16.36 -17.49
CA LYS A 458 30.41 -14.89 -17.42
C LYS A 458 29.10 -14.13 -17.21
N SER A 459 29.04 -13.57 -16.00
CA SER A 459 28.44 -12.30 -15.59
C SER A 459 28.28 -11.30 -16.74
N ALA A 460 27.05 -10.82 -16.91
CA ALA A 460 26.75 -9.54 -17.50
C ALA A 460 25.46 -8.98 -16.89
N SER A 461 25.59 -7.75 -16.40
CA SER A 461 24.57 -6.87 -15.84
C SER A 461 23.37 -6.69 -16.78
N ASN A 462 22.17 -7.01 -16.31
CA ASN A 462 20.92 -6.66 -17.01
C ASN A 462 20.29 -5.41 -16.37
N LEU A 463 20.85 -4.25 -16.70
CA LEU A 463 20.17 -2.95 -16.59
C LEU A 463 19.62 -2.59 -17.96
N ARG A 464 18.53 -3.27 -18.35
CA ARG A 464 17.67 -2.83 -19.46
C ARG A 464 16.26 -3.40 -19.29
N GLY A 465 15.53 -2.82 -18.34
CA GLY A 465 14.11 -3.06 -18.16
C GLY A 465 13.28 -1.92 -18.75
N SER A 466 12.65 -2.21 -19.89
CA SER A 466 11.36 -1.67 -20.35
C SER A 466 11.21 -0.14 -20.51
N VAL A 467 11.66 0.38 -21.65
CA VAL A 467 11.06 1.55 -22.31
C VAL A 467 10.36 1.05 -23.57
N LYS A 468 9.21 0.41 -23.41
CA LYS A 468 8.22 0.25 -24.48
C LYS A 468 6.84 -0.04 -23.87
N ASP A 469 5.83 0.63 -24.43
CA ASP A 469 4.38 0.48 -24.21
C ASP A 469 3.70 1.41 -23.18
N THR A 470 3.67 2.71 -23.50
CA THR A 470 3.09 3.78 -22.66
C THR A 470 1.57 3.99 -22.80
N ASN A 471 0.83 3.19 -23.59
CA ASN A 471 -0.60 3.45 -23.85
C ASN A 471 -1.60 2.43 -23.26
N ASN A 472 -1.20 1.19 -22.95
CA ASN A 472 -2.07 0.22 -22.25
C ASN A 472 -1.92 0.24 -20.71
N ASN A 473 -0.87 0.89 -20.17
CA ASN A 473 -0.58 0.97 -18.74
C ASN A 473 -1.45 1.96 -17.94
N LYS A 474 -2.41 2.67 -18.57
CA LYS A 474 -3.16 3.75 -17.89
C LYS A 474 -4.11 3.28 -16.78
N ARG A 475 -4.39 1.97 -16.66
CA ARG A 475 -5.36 1.43 -15.67
C ARG A 475 -4.92 0.10 -15.06
N ASP A 476 -3.63 0.00 -14.71
CA ASP A 476 -3.11 -1.15 -13.98
C ASP A 476 -3.85 -1.32 -12.62
N PRO A 477 -4.39 -2.52 -12.32
CA PRO A 477 -5.02 -2.87 -11.04
C PRO A 477 -4.20 -2.46 -9.80
N ALA A 478 -2.88 -2.53 -9.86
CA ALA A 478 -2.00 -2.18 -8.73
C ALA A 478 -2.22 -0.72 -8.26
N HIS A 479 -2.43 0.22 -9.18
CA HIS A 479 -2.70 1.61 -8.83
C HIS A 479 -4.04 1.76 -8.10
N SER A 480 -5.06 0.99 -8.48
CA SER A 480 -6.36 1.01 -7.79
C SER A 480 -6.25 0.43 -6.38
N THR A 481 -5.46 -0.63 -6.18
CA THR A 481 -5.17 -1.19 -4.85
C THR A 481 -4.37 -0.20 -3.99
N GLN A 482 -3.34 0.43 -4.55
CA GLN A 482 -2.55 1.48 -3.90
C GLN A 482 -3.41 2.68 -3.47
N ALA A 483 -4.32 3.12 -4.34
CA ALA A 483 -5.27 4.19 -4.05
C ALA A 483 -6.19 3.84 -2.88
N LEU A 484 -6.72 2.61 -2.84
CA LEU A 484 -7.55 2.14 -1.72
C LEU A 484 -6.77 2.13 -0.40
N PHE A 485 -5.54 1.62 -0.37
CA PHE A 485 -4.73 1.64 0.85
C PHE A 485 -4.39 3.06 1.29
N LEU A 486 -4.08 3.95 0.35
CA LEU A 486 -3.81 5.36 0.64
C LEU A 486 -5.00 6.04 1.33
N LEU A 487 -6.22 5.81 0.82
CA LEU A 487 -7.44 6.31 1.44
C LEU A 487 -7.71 5.63 2.78
N ALA A 488 -7.52 4.31 2.88
CA ALA A 488 -7.76 3.56 4.11
C ALA A 488 -6.92 4.07 5.29
N GLU A 489 -5.68 4.49 5.02
CA GLU A 489 -4.73 4.94 6.03
C GLU A 489 -4.91 6.40 6.43
N ASN A 490 -5.48 7.26 5.57
CA ASN A 490 -5.44 8.70 5.79
C ASN A 490 -6.81 9.39 5.76
N LEU A 491 -7.81 8.90 5.02
CA LEU A 491 -9.01 9.66 4.71
C LEU A 491 -9.85 10.01 5.94
N ALA A 492 -10.09 9.04 6.82
CA ALA A 492 -10.99 9.25 7.95
C ALA A 492 -10.42 10.26 8.96
N GLU A 493 -9.14 10.12 9.32
CA GLU A 493 -8.41 11.04 10.20
C GLU A 493 -8.24 12.43 9.56
N LEU A 494 -7.99 12.49 8.25
CA LEU A 494 -7.90 13.75 7.50
C LEU A 494 -9.22 14.53 7.57
N VAL A 495 -10.36 13.87 7.32
CA VAL A 495 -11.69 14.49 7.41
C VAL A 495 -11.98 14.99 8.83
N ASP A 496 -11.65 14.20 9.85
CA ASP A 496 -11.85 14.60 11.24
C ASP A 496 -10.97 15.78 11.66
N SER A 497 -9.76 15.88 11.10
CA SER A 497 -8.80 16.95 11.42
C SER A 497 -9.11 18.31 10.78
N VAL A 498 -10.00 18.36 9.77
CA VAL A 498 -10.30 19.60 9.01
C VAL A 498 -11.70 20.14 9.25
N CYS A 499 -12.57 19.38 9.94
CA CYS A 499 -13.97 19.74 10.19
C CYS A 499 -14.22 20.05 11.67
N LYS A 500 -14.89 21.18 11.97
CA LYS A 500 -15.57 21.38 13.27
C LYS A 500 -16.68 20.36 13.42
N SER A 501 -17.07 20.03 14.66
CA SER A 501 -18.22 19.16 14.96
C SER A 501 -19.45 19.50 14.12
N ASP A 502 -19.73 20.79 13.94
CA ASP A 502 -20.94 21.30 13.29
C ASP A 502 -20.85 21.31 11.75
N ASP A 503 -19.63 21.22 11.20
CA ASP A 503 -19.36 21.26 9.74
C ASP A 503 -19.06 19.86 9.15
N LYS A 504 -19.09 18.80 9.97
CA LYS A 504 -18.75 17.42 9.57
C LYS A 504 -19.64 16.87 8.44
N GLU A 505 -20.83 17.42 8.25
CA GLU A 505 -21.74 17.00 7.18
C GLU A 505 -21.23 17.36 5.77
N ARG A 506 -20.39 18.39 5.62
CA ARG A 506 -19.95 18.90 4.32
C ARG A 506 -19.12 17.90 3.52
N LEU A 507 -18.31 17.08 4.19
CA LEU A 507 -17.47 16.05 3.55
C LEU A 507 -18.13 14.68 3.46
N LEU A 508 -19.33 14.49 4.04
CA LEU A 508 -20.08 13.24 3.90
C LEU A 508 -20.40 12.86 2.45
N PRO A 509 -20.76 13.79 1.53
CA PRO A 509 -20.96 13.45 0.12
C PRO A 509 -19.69 12.88 -0.54
N THR A 510 -18.52 13.42 -0.23
CA THR A 510 -17.22 12.90 -0.72
C THR A 510 -17.00 11.48 -0.22
N LEU A 511 -17.22 11.24 1.08
CA LEU A 511 -17.13 9.91 1.67
C LEU A 511 -18.16 8.94 1.07
N GLN A 512 -19.37 9.40 0.76
CA GLN A 512 -20.42 8.61 0.12
C GLN A 512 -20.00 8.19 -1.31
N THR A 513 -19.36 9.08 -2.07
CA THR A 513 -18.83 8.78 -3.41
C THR A 513 -17.69 7.76 -3.36
N VAL A 514 -16.78 7.88 -2.39
CA VAL A 514 -15.74 6.87 -2.13
C VAL A 514 -16.37 5.54 -1.76
N TRP A 515 -17.32 5.55 -0.83
CA TRP A 515 -18.04 4.35 -0.39
C TRP A 515 -18.75 3.65 -1.56
N GLY A 516 -19.36 4.42 -2.48
CA GLY A 516 -20.00 3.89 -3.69
C GLY A 516 -19.05 3.05 -4.57
N ASN A 517 -17.77 3.43 -4.66
CA ASN A 517 -16.75 2.67 -5.39
C ASN A 517 -16.17 1.51 -4.57
N VAL A 518 -16.22 1.58 -3.25
CA VAL A 518 -15.67 0.57 -2.34
C VAL A 518 -16.60 -0.64 -2.19
N VAL A 519 -17.92 -0.41 -2.13
CA VAL A 519 -18.93 -1.47 -1.94
C VAL A 519 -18.83 -2.63 -2.95
N PRO A 520 -18.63 -2.42 -4.26
CA PRO A 520 -18.44 -3.52 -5.21
C PRO A 520 -17.29 -4.45 -4.87
N TYR A 521 -16.15 -3.90 -4.40
CA TYR A 521 -15.00 -4.70 -3.97
C TYR A 521 -15.33 -5.51 -2.71
N LEU A 522 -16.16 -4.99 -1.80
CA LEU A 522 -16.62 -5.75 -0.62
C LEU A 522 -17.63 -6.86 -0.96
N ARG A 523 -18.38 -6.71 -2.06
CA ARG A 523 -19.36 -7.71 -2.53
C ARG A 523 -18.73 -8.81 -3.38
N ALA A 524 -17.65 -8.53 -4.10
CA ALA A 524 -17.00 -9.51 -4.98
C ALA A 524 -16.15 -10.52 -4.19
N LYS A 525 -16.67 -11.74 -3.99
CA LYS A 525 -15.99 -12.79 -3.21
C LYS A 525 -15.18 -13.77 -4.08
N ASN A 526 -14.05 -13.32 -4.63
CA ASN A 526 -13.16 -14.18 -5.44
C ASN A 526 -11.68 -13.88 -5.16
N ALA A 527 -10.80 -14.83 -5.50
CA ALA A 527 -9.37 -14.76 -5.19
C ALA A 527 -8.67 -13.55 -5.84
N ARG A 528 -9.05 -13.18 -7.07
CA ARG A 528 -8.49 -12.01 -7.79
C ARG A 528 -8.82 -10.70 -7.11
N ASN A 529 -9.97 -10.62 -6.44
CA ASN A 529 -10.42 -9.44 -5.71
C ASN A 529 -9.88 -9.37 -4.27
N SER A 530 -9.19 -10.40 -3.78
CA SER A 530 -8.75 -10.51 -2.37
C SER A 530 -8.02 -9.26 -1.84
N ARG A 531 -7.11 -8.69 -2.64
CA ARG A 531 -6.37 -7.47 -2.27
C ARG A 531 -7.25 -6.22 -2.22
N PHE A 532 -8.15 -6.05 -3.19
CA PHE A 532 -9.14 -4.97 -3.17
C PHE A 532 -10.09 -5.09 -2.00
N PHE A 533 -10.53 -6.32 -1.69
CA PHE A 533 -11.37 -6.63 -0.53
C PHE A 533 -10.66 -6.27 0.78
N LEU A 534 -9.37 -6.60 0.91
CA LEU A 534 -8.56 -6.21 2.07
C LEU A 534 -8.45 -4.70 2.23
N ALA A 535 -8.01 -3.98 1.20
CA ALA A 535 -7.86 -2.52 1.27
C ALA A 535 -9.21 -1.83 1.55
N SER A 536 -10.29 -2.33 0.96
CA SER A 536 -11.66 -1.86 1.19
C SER A 536 -12.16 -2.14 2.61
N SER A 537 -11.81 -3.30 3.17
CA SER A 537 -12.14 -3.66 4.56
C SER A 537 -11.38 -2.78 5.55
N GLN A 538 -10.11 -2.46 5.26
CA GLN A 538 -9.30 -1.53 6.07
C GLN A 538 -9.87 -0.10 6.02
N LEU A 539 -10.30 0.38 4.85
CA LEU A 539 -10.96 1.68 4.73
C LEU A 539 -12.27 1.73 5.53
N LEU A 540 -13.08 0.69 5.46
CA LEU A 540 -14.30 0.58 6.27
C LEU A 540 -13.98 0.59 7.78
N ALA A 541 -12.96 -0.14 8.22
CA ALA A 541 -12.52 -0.13 9.61
C ALA A 541 -12.11 1.28 10.06
N SER A 542 -11.31 1.98 9.25
CA SER A 542 -10.91 3.37 9.48
C SER A 542 -12.11 4.31 9.60
N MET A 543 -13.03 4.30 8.63
CA MET A 543 -14.26 5.10 8.65
C MET A 543 -15.19 4.75 9.84
N SER A 544 -15.24 3.48 10.25
CA SER A 544 -16.14 3.03 11.32
C SER A 544 -15.75 3.56 12.71
N SER A 545 -14.49 3.95 12.89
CA SER A 545 -13.97 4.55 14.13
C SER A 545 -14.58 5.93 14.43
N PHE A 546 -15.21 6.56 13.43
CA PHE A 546 -15.84 7.87 13.56
C PHE A 546 -17.37 7.75 13.50
N SER A 547 -18.03 7.97 14.65
CA SER A 547 -19.47 7.77 14.82
C SER A 547 -20.35 8.56 13.84
N TYR A 548 -19.95 9.78 13.48
CA TYR A 548 -20.69 10.64 12.54
C TYR A 548 -20.67 10.12 11.08
N MET A 549 -19.69 9.28 10.71
CA MET A 549 -19.63 8.68 9.36
C MET A 549 -20.56 7.47 9.22
N ARG A 550 -21.12 6.97 10.33
CA ARG A 550 -21.96 5.76 10.38
C ARG A 550 -23.14 5.72 9.40
N PRO A 551 -23.87 6.81 9.13
CA PRO A 551 -24.96 6.79 8.15
C PRO A 551 -24.54 6.34 6.75
N ILE A 552 -23.28 6.54 6.37
CA ILE A 552 -22.74 6.17 5.04
C ILE A 552 -22.62 4.65 4.89
N TRP A 553 -22.06 3.98 5.89
CA TRP A 553 -21.65 2.58 5.76
C TRP A 553 -22.56 1.58 6.50
N LYS A 554 -23.33 1.99 7.52
CA LYS A 554 -24.09 1.08 8.41
C LYS A 554 -24.95 0.08 7.64
N LYS A 555 -25.81 0.57 6.74
CA LYS A 555 -26.80 -0.26 6.03
C LYS A 555 -26.11 -1.36 5.23
N THR A 556 -25.20 -0.98 4.35
CA THR A 556 -24.49 -1.94 3.48
C THR A 556 -23.58 -2.86 4.28
N THR A 557 -22.97 -2.39 5.37
CA THR A 557 -22.14 -3.22 6.24
C THR A 557 -22.95 -4.31 6.94
N LEU A 558 -24.16 -3.97 7.42
CA LEU A 558 -25.08 -4.96 7.99
C LEU A 558 -25.52 -5.98 6.95
N GLU A 559 -25.84 -5.54 5.72
CA GLU A 559 -26.14 -6.44 4.60
C GLU A 559 -24.97 -7.40 4.31
N LEU A 560 -23.74 -6.90 4.29
CA LEU A 560 -22.52 -7.70 4.07
C LEU A 560 -22.28 -8.70 5.21
N LEU A 561 -22.48 -8.31 6.47
CA LEU A 561 -22.32 -9.19 7.64
C LEU A 561 -23.33 -10.35 7.59
N LEU A 562 -24.55 -10.08 7.14
CA LEU A 562 -25.63 -11.05 7.03
C LEU A 562 -25.60 -11.88 5.73
N ASP A 563 -24.65 -11.60 4.82
CA ASP A 563 -24.47 -12.36 3.59
C ASP A 563 -23.98 -13.79 3.85
N SER A 564 -24.50 -14.77 3.10
CA SER A 564 -24.16 -16.19 3.29
C SER A 564 -22.68 -16.49 3.05
N SER A 565 -22.01 -15.67 2.25
CA SER A 565 -20.59 -15.79 1.91
C SER A 565 -19.70 -14.83 2.69
N PHE A 566 -20.21 -14.23 3.78
CA PHE A 566 -19.50 -13.24 4.58
C PHE A 566 -18.06 -13.68 4.92
N PHE A 567 -17.91 -14.89 5.47
CA PHE A 567 -16.64 -15.45 5.95
C PHE A 567 -15.65 -15.87 4.87
N LYS A 568 -16.02 -15.81 3.58
CA LYS A 568 -15.09 -15.97 2.44
C LYS A 568 -14.18 -14.74 2.38
N MET A 569 -13.10 -14.78 3.17
CA MET A 569 -12.08 -13.76 3.25
C MET A 569 -10.79 -14.30 3.88
N ASP A 570 -9.68 -13.62 3.64
CA ASP A 570 -8.42 -13.96 4.27
C ASP A 570 -8.35 -13.43 5.72
N MET A 571 -7.33 -13.89 6.44
CA MET A 571 -7.10 -13.56 7.84
C MET A 571 -6.91 -12.05 8.08
N GLN A 572 -6.29 -11.34 7.14
CA GLN A 572 -6.02 -9.92 7.30
C GLN A 572 -7.31 -9.11 7.18
N SER A 573 -8.15 -9.41 6.19
CA SER A 573 -9.47 -8.81 6.08
C SER A 573 -10.34 -9.14 7.29
N LEU A 574 -10.29 -10.37 7.78
CA LEU A 574 -11.07 -10.80 8.93
C LEU A 574 -10.77 -9.96 10.18
N LYS A 575 -9.50 -9.62 10.41
CA LYS A 575 -9.10 -8.72 11.50
C LYS A 575 -9.68 -7.30 11.35
N GLN A 576 -9.77 -6.78 10.12
CA GLN A 576 -10.45 -5.51 9.87
C GLN A 576 -11.95 -5.62 10.19
N TRP A 577 -12.58 -6.74 9.80
CA TRP A 577 -14.00 -6.98 10.05
C TRP A 577 -14.35 -7.19 11.53
N LEU A 578 -13.42 -7.65 12.37
CA LEU A 578 -13.61 -7.66 13.83
C LEU A 578 -13.84 -6.24 14.36
N ILE A 579 -12.99 -5.28 13.94
CA ILE A 579 -13.11 -3.86 14.30
C ILE A 579 -14.44 -3.29 13.79
N VAL A 580 -14.77 -3.53 12.52
CA VAL A 580 -16.02 -3.05 11.90
C VAL A 580 -17.24 -3.62 12.62
N SER A 581 -17.22 -4.90 12.98
CA SER A 581 -18.34 -5.56 13.64
C SER A 581 -18.58 -5.00 15.04
N ASP A 582 -17.51 -4.69 15.77
CA ASP A 582 -17.64 -4.06 17.09
C ASP A 582 -18.25 -2.66 16.97
N HIS A 583 -17.69 -1.77 16.12
CA HIS A 583 -18.23 -0.43 15.88
C HIS A 583 -19.68 -0.44 15.34
N LEU A 584 -20.05 -1.46 14.54
CA LEU A 584 -21.42 -1.62 14.06
C LEU A 584 -22.40 -1.83 15.22
N MET A 585 -22.00 -2.59 16.24
CA MET A 585 -22.82 -2.97 17.39
C MET A 585 -22.75 -1.98 18.54
N THR A 586 -21.60 -1.39 18.85
CA THR A 586 -21.41 -0.50 20.00
C THR A 586 -22.03 0.87 19.81
N HIS A 587 -22.01 1.40 18.58
CA HIS A 587 -22.61 2.70 18.25
C HIS A 587 -24.16 2.68 18.22
N ASP A 588 -24.81 1.54 18.52
CA ASP A 588 -26.28 1.41 18.60
C ASP A 588 -26.72 0.31 19.55
N LYS A 589 -27.33 0.73 20.66
CA LYS A 589 -27.76 -0.15 21.75
C LYS A 589 -28.78 -1.22 21.32
N THR A 590 -29.48 -1.06 20.19
CA THR A 590 -30.42 -2.09 19.71
C THR A 590 -29.81 -3.08 18.73
N SER A 591 -28.70 -2.73 18.05
CA SER A 591 -28.14 -3.54 16.96
C SER A 591 -27.78 -4.97 17.40
N PHE A 592 -27.16 -5.14 18.57
CA PHE A 592 -26.86 -6.47 19.09
C PHE A 592 -28.11 -7.27 19.47
N LYS A 593 -29.13 -6.62 20.04
CA LYS A 593 -30.40 -7.28 20.37
C LYS A 593 -31.15 -7.71 19.11
N ASP A 594 -31.10 -6.91 18.06
CA ASP A 594 -31.73 -7.24 16.78
C ASP A 594 -31.00 -8.40 16.08
N LEU A 595 -29.67 -8.46 16.19
CA LEU A 595 -28.90 -9.64 15.79
C LEU A 595 -29.33 -10.89 16.57
N LEU A 596 -29.47 -10.81 17.90
CA LEU A 596 -29.94 -11.94 18.72
C LEU A 596 -31.34 -12.43 18.32
N LYS A 597 -32.24 -11.52 17.96
CA LYS A 597 -33.57 -11.89 17.43
C LYS A 597 -33.48 -12.64 16.11
N SER A 598 -32.51 -12.29 15.24
CA SER A 598 -32.32 -13.00 13.96
C SER A 598 -31.81 -14.44 14.10
N ILE A 599 -31.28 -14.80 15.27
CA ILE A 599 -30.77 -16.15 15.59
C ILE A 599 -31.85 -17.01 16.24
N ALA A 600 -32.95 -16.40 16.70
CA ALA A 600 -34.08 -17.09 17.31
C ALA A 600 -34.70 -18.11 16.34
N TYR A 601 -35.11 -19.26 16.86
CA TYR A 601 -35.87 -20.22 16.06
C TYR A 601 -37.28 -19.67 15.81
N THR A 602 -37.64 -19.45 14.54
CA THR A 602 -38.99 -19.06 14.15
C THR A 602 -39.71 -20.25 13.52
N PRO A 603 -40.57 -20.98 14.26
CA PRO A 603 -41.19 -22.22 13.79
C PRO A 603 -42.09 -22.08 12.55
N ASN A 604 -42.48 -20.87 12.16
CA ASN A 604 -43.39 -20.59 11.04
C ASN A 604 -42.74 -19.82 9.86
N ALA A 605 -41.41 -19.68 9.82
CA ALA A 605 -40.73 -19.09 8.65
C ALA A 605 -40.79 -19.97 7.38
N SER A 606 -41.33 -21.18 7.52
CA SER A 606 -41.46 -22.24 6.51
C SER A 606 -42.59 -22.04 5.48
N PHE A 607 -43.13 -20.84 5.29
CA PHE A 607 -44.03 -20.56 4.16
C PHE A 607 -43.30 -20.51 2.80
N SER A 608 -41.98 -20.68 2.79
CA SER A 608 -41.22 -20.95 1.56
C SER A 608 -41.34 -22.43 1.19
N ILE A 609 -42.27 -22.74 0.30
CA ILE A 609 -42.54 -24.10 -0.24
C ILE A 609 -41.31 -24.74 -0.95
N MET A 610 -40.19 -24.01 -1.08
CA MET A 610 -39.03 -24.41 -1.90
C MET A 610 -37.67 -24.49 -1.17
N THR A 611 -37.59 -24.26 0.16
CA THR A 611 -36.31 -24.33 0.91
C THR A 611 -36.18 -25.66 1.66
N SER A 612 -35.04 -26.36 1.52
CA SER A 612 -34.81 -27.63 2.19
C SER A 612 -34.53 -27.46 3.69
N LYS A 613 -34.82 -28.49 4.51
CA LYS A 613 -34.46 -28.52 5.94
C LYS A 613 -32.95 -28.36 6.17
N GLU A 614 -32.14 -28.84 5.23
CA GLU A 614 -30.69 -28.73 5.27
C GLU A 614 -30.21 -27.27 5.12
N GLN A 615 -30.75 -26.54 4.14
CA GLN A 615 -30.47 -25.10 3.96
C GLN A 615 -30.89 -24.29 5.20
N GLU A 616 -31.99 -24.67 5.85
CA GLU A 616 -32.42 -24.04 7.09
C GLU A 616 -31.41 -24.26 8.23
N TYR A 617 -30.88 -25.48 8.36
CA TYR A 617 -29.85 -25.78 9.37
C TYR A 617 -28.55 -25.05 9.10
N GLU A 618 -28.11 -24.95 7.85
CA GLU A 618 -26.94 -24.15 7.46
C GLU A 618 -27.12 -22.68 7.79
N ALA A 619 -28.28 -22.09 7.46
CA ALA A 619 -28.59 -20.70 7.76
C ALA A 619 -28.53 -20.41 9.27
N ARG A 620 -29.05 -21.33 10.10
CA ARG A 620 -28.97 -21.22 11.57
C ARG A 620 -27.55 -21.38 12.11
N ALA A 621 -26.81 -22.38 11.62
CA ALA A 621 -25.41 -22.57 12.01
C ALA A 621 -24.59 -21.30 11.69
N LEU A 622 -24.82 -20.70 10.52
CA LEU A 622 -24.17 -19.45 10.12
C LEU A 622 -24.60 -18.26 10.98
N ALA A 623 -25.86 -18.18 11.42
CA ALA A 623 -26.33 -17.16 12.35
C ALA A 623 -25.62 -17.25 13.72
N VAL A 624 -25.45 -18.47 14.26
CA VAL A 624 -24.64 -18.70 15.48
C VAL A 624 -23.16 -18.37 15.26
N LYS A 625 -22.60 -18.71 14.08
CA LYS A 625 -21.24 -18.32 13.70
C LYS A 625 -21.07 -16.80 13.67
N ARG A 626 -22.06 -16.04 13.17
CA ARG A 626 -22.03 -14.56 13.19
C ARG A 626 -22.10 -13.99 14.61
N LEU A 627 -22.92 -14.57 15.50
CA LEU A 627 -22.91 -14.20 16.92
C LEU A 627 -21.52 -14.39 17.53
N ALA A 628 -20.92 -15.54 17.32
CA ALA A 628 -19.57 -15.83 17.79
C ALA A 628 -18.55 -14.82 17.23
N PHE A 629 -18.66 -14.45 15.95
CA PHE A 629 -17.78 -13.45 15.35
C PHE A 629 -17.92 -12.06 15.97
N VAL A 630 -19.17 -11.60 16.19
CA VAL A 630 -19.46 -10.31 16.82
C VAL A 630 -18.95 -10.25 18.26
N VAL A 631 -19.14 -11.31 19.04
CA VAL A 631 -18.59 -11.39 20.41
C VAL A 631 -17.06 -11.46 20.39
N LEU A 632 -16.45 -12.08 19.38
CA LEU A 632 -14.98 -12.10 19.25
C LEU A 632 -14.40 -10.70 18.99
N GLY A 633 -15.12 -9.84 18.27
CA GLY A 633 -14.70 -8.47 17.99
C GLY A 633 -14.79 -7.51 19.18
N SER A 634 -15.51 -7.89 20.23
CA SER A 634 -15.83 -6.99 21.35
C SER A 634 -14.75 -6.88 22.41
N GLU A 635 -14.87 -5.87 23.27
CA GLU A 635 -14.11 -5.81 24.52
C GLU A 635 -14.50 -6.93 25.49
N LEU A 636 -13.63 -7.19 26.49
CA LEU A 636 -13.87 -8.19 27.53
C LEU A 636 -15.11 -7.80 28.36
N ASP A 637 -16.05 -8.73 28.55
CA ASP A 637 -17.33 -8.57 29.25
C ASP A 637 -18.34 -7.60 28.63
N GLN A 638 -18.11 -7.07 27.43
CA GLN A 638 -19.02 -6.12 26.76
C GLN A 638 -20.47 -6.61 26.69
N TYR A 639 -20.68 -7.93 26.53
CA TYR A 639 -22.00 -8.55 26.41
C TYR A 639 -22.45 -9.33 27.65
N GLN A 640 -21.86 -9.08 28.82
CA GLN A 640 -22.23 -9.75 30.07
C GLN A 640 -23.73 -9.57 30.41
N ALA A 641 -24.30 -8.39 30.15
CA ALA A 641 -25.71 -8.11 30.44
C ALA A 641 -26.70 -8.92 29.58
N GLN A 642 -26.27 -9.32 28.37
CA GLN A 642 -27.06 -10.10 27.42
C GLN A 642 -26.72 -11.59 27.48
N MET A 643 -25.94 -12.04 28.47
CA MET A 643 -25.48 -13.43 28.57
C MET A 643 -26.64 -14.43 28.70
N ASN A 644 -27.69 -14.08 29.45
CA ASN A 644 -28.89 -14.93 29.55
C ASN A 644 -29.57 -15.12 28.19
N ASP A 645 -29.69 -14.03 27.41
CA ASP A 645 -30.27 -14.09 26.06
C ASP A 645 -29.40 -14.95 25.13
N ILE A 646 -28.06 -14.80 25.20
CA ILE A 646 -27.12 -15.62 24.43
C ILE A 646 -27.28 -17.11 24.80
N GLN A 647 -27.32 -17.43 26.10
CA GLN A 647 -27.49 -18.79 26.60
C GLN A 647 -28.81 -19.41 26.11
N GLU A 648 -29.91 -18.65 26.15
CA GLU A 648 -31.20 -19.11 25.66
C GLU A 648 -31.14 -19.46 24.17
N ARG A 649 -30.53 -18.60 23.34
CA ARG A 649 -30.37 -18.85 21.90
C ARG A 649 -29.53 -20.07 21.57
N LEU A 650 -28.45 -20.31 22.31
CA LEU A 650 -27.63 -21.52 22.14
C LEU A 650 -28.43 -22.78 22.53
N SER A 651 -29.14 -22.73 23.66
CA SER A 651 -29.95 -23.85 24.15
C SER A 651 -31.10 -24.19 23.20
N GLU A 652 -31.77 -23.17 22.67
CA GLU A 652 -32.86 -23.31 21.69
C GLU A 652 -32.37 -24.00 20.41
N ASN A 653 -31.21 -23.57 19.87
CA ASN A 653 -30.63 -24.16 18.66
C ASN A 653 -30.23 -25.63 18.86
N LEU A 654 -29.70 -26.00 20.03
CA LEU A 654 -29.37 -27.39 20.36
C LEU A 654 -30.59 -28.27 20.59
N ARG A 655 -31.68 -27.73 21.18
CA ARG A 655 -32.90 -28.50 21.47
C ARG A 655 -33.67 -28.85 20.20
N VAL A 656 -33.70 -27.93 19.23
CA VAL A 656 -34.55 -28.03 18.04
C VAL A 656 -33.92 -28.89 16.94
N SER A 657 -32.59 -29.12 16.95
CA SER A 657 -31.90 -29.84 15.88
C SER A 657 -30.73 -30.68 16.38
N GLN A 658 -30.61 -31.90 15.85
CA GLN A 658 -29.43 -32.77 16.04
C GLN A 658 -28.36 -32.52 14.95
N SER A 659 -28.50 -31.44 14.16
CA SER A 659 -27.60 -31.13 13.04
C SER A 659 -26.15 -30.92 13.53
N PRO A 660 -25.17 -31.64 12.93
CA PRO A 660 -23.77 -31.47 13.28
C PRO A 660 -23.23 -30.06 12.98
N SER A 661 -23.74 -29.39 11.94
CA SER A 661 -23.34 -28.03 11.58
C SER A 661 -23.73 -27.00 12.65
N ILE A 662 -24.94 -27.10 13.21
CA ILE A 662 -25.41 -26.21 14.28
C ILE A 662 -24.58 -26.43 15.55
N ARG A 663 -24.39 -27.69 15.95
CA ARG A 663 -23.59 -28.04 17.13
C ARG A 663 -22.14 -27.57 17.01
N SER A 664 -21.54 -27.69 15.83
CA SER A 664 -20.20 -27.16 15.54
C SER A 664 -20.13 -25.64 15.73
N ALA A 665 -21.13 -24.92 15.25
CA ALA A 665 -21.22 -23.47 15.44
C ALA A 665 -21.42 -23.08 16.92
N VAL A 666 -22.18 -23.86 17.69
CA VAL A 666 -22.35 -23.65 19.13
C VAL A 666 -21.02 -23.85 19.87
N PHE A 667 -20.24 -24.90 19.55
CA PHE A 667 -18.90 -25.07 20.11
C PHE A 667 -17.96 -23.91 19.78
N LEU A 668 -17.99 -23.41 18.55
CA LEU A 668 -17.24 -22.21 18.16
C LEU A 668 -17.67 -20.99 19.00
N CYS A 669 -18.97 -20.79 19.20
CA CYS A 669 -19.49 -19.69 20.03
C CYS A 669 -19.06 -19.83 21.49
N ILE A 670 -19.13 -21.03 22.07
CA ILE A 670 -18.66 -21.30 23.43
C ILE A 670 -17.18 -20.96 23.56
N ARG A 671 -16.33 -21.38 22.60
CA ARG A 671 -14.90 -21.04 22.62
C ARG A 671 -14.65 -19.53 22.60
N VAL A 672 -15.41 -18.77 21.83
CA VAL A 672 -15.34 -17.30 21.86
C VAL A 672 -15.74 -16.76 23.23
N LEU A 673 -16.85 -17.24 23.80
CA LEU A 673 -17.33 -16.81 25.12
C LEU A 673 -16.28 -17.07 26.21
N LEU A 674 -15.57 -18.21 26.17
CA LEU A 674 -14.48 -18.54 27.08
C LEU A 674 -13.31 -17.52 27.04
N LEU A 675 -13.12 -16.81 25.93
CA LEU A 675 -12.05 -15.79 25.79
C LEU A 675 -12.52 -14.36 26.02
N ARG A 676 -13.83 -14.10 25.85
CA ARG A 676 -14.41 -12.74 25.87
C ARG A 676 -15.24 -12.44 27.10
N LEU A 677 -15.54 -13.42 27.94
CA LEU A 677 -16.23 -13.25 29.22
C LEU A 677 -15.42 -13.83 30.37
N ARG A 678 -15.46 -13.17 31.52
CA ARG A 678 -14.85 -13.69 32.75
C ARG A 678 -15.62 -14.91 33.29
N PRO A 679 -14.95 -15.80 34.05
CA PRO A 679 -15.55 -17.03 34.59
C PRO A 679 -16.90 -16.88 35.31
N PRO A 680 -17.17 -15.82 36.12
CA PRO A 680 -18.47 -15.64 36.76
C PRO A 680 -19.64 -15.50 35.78
N SER A 681 -19.40 -14.91 34.61
CA SER A 681 -20.42 -14.72 33.56
C SER A 681 -20.72 -16.02 32.81
N LEU A 682 -19.87 -17.04 32.93
CA LEU A 682 -19.96 -18.29 32.18
C LEU A 682 -20.74 -19.39 32.91
N ILE A 683 -21.25 -19.14 34.13
CA ILE A 683 -21.92 -20.14 34.98
C ILE A 683 -23.03 -20.89 34.23
N GLY A 684 -23.88 -20.17 33.49
CA GLY A 684 -25.00 -20.76 32.74
C GLY A 684 -24.60 -21.56 31.49
N ILE A 685 -23.37 -21.40 30.99
CA ILE A 685 -22.88 -22.08 29.79
C ILE A 685 -22.29 -23.46 30.11
N TRP A 686 -21.77 -23.67 31.32
CA TRP A 686 -21.12 -24.93 31.70
C TRP A 686 -22.00 -26.18 31.47
N PRO A 687 -23.28 -26.23 31.89
CA PRO A 687 -24.11 -27.41 31.66
C PRO A 687 -24.27 -27.75 30.17
N ILE A 688 -24.42 -26.72 29.32
CA ILE A 688 -24.55 -26.86 27.87
C ILE A 688 -23.25 -27.43 27.30
N MET A 689 -22.12 -26.79 27.61
CA MET A 689 -20.81 -27.19 27.07
C MET A 689 -20.44 -28.62 27.47
N ILE A 690 -20.59 -28.97 28.75
CA ILE A 690 -20.19 -30.29 29.26
C ILE A 690 -21.09 -31.38 28.70
N THR A 691 -22.41 -31.17 28.64
CA THR A 691 -23.36 -32.15 28.10
C THR A 691 -23.05 -32.44 26.63
N GLU A 692 -22.84 -31.40 25.82
CA GLU A 692 -22.52 -31.57 24.41
C GLU A 692 -21.13 -32.20 24.19
N LEU A 693 -20.11 -31.81 24.97
CA LEU A 693 -18.78 -32.44 24.90
C LEU A 693 -18.86 -33.93 25.20
N VAL A 694 -19.55 -34.33 26.27
CA VAL A 694 -19.73 -35.73 26.64
C VAL A 694 -20.49 -36.48 25.53
N HIS A 695 -21.56 -35.90 25.00
CA HIS A 695 -22.35 -36.51 23.94
C HIS A 695 -21.51 -36.78 22.68
N VAL A 696 -20.77 -35.78 22.19
CA VAL A 696 -19.95 -35.92 20.97
C VAL A 696 -18.76 -36.86 21.17
N LEU A 697 -18.09 -36.82 22.33
CA LEU A 697 -16.98 -37.73 22.61
C LEU A 697 -17.43 -39.19 22.76
N LEU A 698 -18.60 -39.45 23.37
CA LEU A 698 -19.20 -40.79 23.41
C LEU A 698 -19.59 -41.28 22.01
N GLN A 699 -20.17 -40.41 21.18
CA GLN A 699 -20.52 -40.75 19.81
C GLN A 699 -19.25 -41.11 19.00
N MET A 700 -18.17 -40.33 19.16
CA MET A 700 -16.89 -40.62 18.52
C MET A 700 -16.30 -41.97 18.96
N GLU A 701 -16.40 -42.29 20.26
CA GLU A 701 -15.99 -43.58 20.82
C GLU A 701 -16.76 -44.74 20.17
N GLN A 702 -18.08 -44.61 20.04
CA GLN A 702 -18.93 -45.62 19.39
C GLN A 702 -18.56 -45.84 17.91
N GLN A 703 -18.29 -44.77 17.16
CA GLN A 703 -17.87 -44.86 15.76
C GLN A 703 -16.51 -45.54 15.61
N LEU A 704 -15.55 -45.23 16.49
CA LEU A 704 -14.23 -45.87 16.51
C LEU A 704 -14.29 -47.36 16.90
N CYS A 705 -15.28 -47.76 17.70
CA CYS A 705 -15.54 -49.16 18.06
C CYS A 705 -16.23 -49.97 16.96
N SER A 706 -17.18 -49.37 16.22
CA SER A 706 -18.06 -50.09 15.29
C SER A 706 -17.37 -50.52 13.99
N GLU A 707 -16.34 -49.82 13.52
CA GLU A 707 -15.64 -50.14 12.26
C GLU A 707 -14.68 -51.34 12.35
N GLY A 708 -14.58 -52.00 13.52
CA GLY A 708 -13.77 -53.21 13.72
C GLY A 708 -14.40 -54.51 13.21
N ASN A 709 -15.71 -54.50 12.92
CA ASN A 709 -16.40 -55.65 12.32
C ASN A 709 -16.79 -55.28 10.89
N GLY A 710 -16.17 -55.94 9.90
CA GLY A 710 -16.32 -55.67 8.46
C GLY A 710 -17.72 -55.89 7.89
N ILE A 711 -18.68 -55.06 8.28
CA ILE A 711 -19.96 -54.85 7.63
C ILE A 711 -20.04 -53.35 7.35
N GLU A 712 -19.71 -52.99 6.11
CA GLU A 712 -19.95 -51.67 5.54
C GLU A 712 -21.46 -51.42 5.48
N ASP A 713 -22.06 -50.94 6.57
CA ASP A 713 -23.42 -50.41 6.52
C ASP A 713 -23.56 -49.17 7.42
N LEU A 714 -24.18 -48.14 6.85
CA LEU A 714 -24.43 -46.78 7.36
C LEU A 714 -23.26 -45.78 7.33
N GLY A 715 -23.23 -44.99 6.24
CA GLY A 715 -22.30 -43.89 5.94
C GLY A 715 -22.36 -42.66 6.85
N CYS A 716 -22.30 -42.85 8.18
CA CYS A 716 -22.24 -41.77 9.17
C CYS A 716 -20.80 -41.23 9.38
N ALA A 717 -19.78 -42.07 9.20
CA ALA A 717 -18.36 -41.70 9.36
C ALA A 717 -17.75 -40.97 8.14
N ARG A 718 -18.47 -40.90 7.00
CA ARG A 718 -18.04 -40.22 5.77
C ARG A 718 -18.80 -38.92 5.47
N ASP A 719 -19.71 -38.54 6.35
CA ASP A 719 -20.47 -37.31 6.17
C ASP A 719 -19.67 -36.14 6.76
N ASP A 720 -19.12 -35.30 5.89
CA ASP A 720 -18.12 -34.26 6.20
C ASP A 720 -18.52 -33.39 7.40
N ALA A 721 -19.83 -33.18 7.60
CA ALA A 721 -20.37 -32.38 8.69
C ALA A 721 -20.14 -33.02 10.08
N TRP A 722 -20.22 -34.34 10.21
CA TRP A 722 -19.95 -35.04 11.47
C TRP A 722 -18.46 -34.99 11.83
N MET A 723 -17.58 -35.10 10.83
CA MET A 723 -16.14 -34.94 11.05
C MET A 723 -15.81 -33.53 11.55
N GLN A 724 -16.48 -32.51 11.02
CA GLN A 724 -16.33 -31.14 11.54
C GLN A 724 -16.89 -30.98 12.96
N LEU A 725 -17.94 -31.71 13.33
CA LEU A 725 -18.45 -31.72 14.72
C LEU A 725 -17.43 -32.31 15.69
N TYR A 726 -16.82 -33.44 15.37
CA TYR A 726 -15.77 -34.03 16.21
C TYR A 726 -14.59 -33.08 16.38
N LEU A 727 -14.18 -32.40 15.29
CA LEU A 727 -13.14 -31.37 15.35
C LEU A 727 -13.54 -30.19 16.25
N ALA A 728 -14.77 -29.68 16.15
CA ALA A 728 -15.24 -28.57 16.95
C ALA A 728 -15.24 -28.90 18.46
N ALA A 729 -15.66 -30.12 18.83
CA ALA A 729 -15.58 -30.61 20.20
C ALA A 729 -14.12 -30.73 20.68
N CYS A 730 -13.23 -31.29 19.87
CA CYS A 730 -11.81 -31.43 20.21
C CYS A 730 -11.12 -30.06 20.38
N LYS A 731 -11.40 -29.09 19.52
CA LYS A 731 -10.91 -27.71 19.66
C LYS A 731 -11.44 -27.01 20.90
N THR A 732 -12.67 -27.33 21.31
CA THR A 732 -13.23 -26.83 22.57
C THR A 732 -12.48 -27.42 23.76
N LEU A 733 -12.17 -28.71 23.71
CA LEU A 733 -11.33 -29.37 24.71
C LEU A 733 -9.91 -28.79 24.74
N GLU A 734 -9.26 -28.56 23.59
CA GLU A 734 -7.97 -27.86 23.50
C GLU A 734 -8.04 -26.47 24.14
N THR A 735 -9.12 -25.72 23.89
CA THR A 735 -9.34 -24.38 24.46
C THR A 735 -9.38 -24.43 25.99
N LEU A 736 -10.15 -25.37 26.56
CA LEU A 736 -10.26 -25.57 28.00
C LEU A 736 -8.93 -25.98 28.65
N CYS A 737 -8.13 -26.80 27.94
CA CYS A 737 -6.84 -27.29 28.41
C CYS A 737 -5.70 -26.28 28.22
N THR A 738 -5.83 -25.35 27.26
CA THR A 738 -4.82 -24.32 26.98
C THR A 738 -4.90 -23.14 27.93
N LEU A 739 -6.11 -22.82 28.44
CA LEU A 739 -6.28 -21.77 29.42
C LEU A 739 -5.58 -22.12 30.75
N PRO A 740 -5.06 -21.13 31.49
CA PRO A 740 -4.26 -21.40 32.68
C PRO A 740 -4.99 -22.27 33.71
N ALA A 741 -4.30 -23.23 34.31
CA ALA A 741 -4.85 -24.05 35.38
C ALA A 741 -5.35 -23.13 36.53
N GLY A 742 -6.61 -23.31 36.93
CA GLY A 742 -7.27 -22.46 37.94
C GLY A 742 -8.00 -21.23 37.41
N TYR A 743 -7.82 -20.83 36.13
CA TYR A 743 -8.61 -19.74 35.54
C TYR A 743 -10.10 -20.13 35.43
N LEU A 744 -10.38 -21.36 34.97
CA LEU A 744 -11.72 -21.93 34.85
C LEU A 744 -11.98 -22.95 35.98
N ALA A 745 -12.33 -22.46 37.17
CA ALA A 745 -12.53 -23.32 38.36
C ALA A 745 -13.59 -24.42 38.13
N GLN A 746 -14.67 -24.13 37.41
CA GLN A 746 -15.73 -25.11 37.10
C GLN A 746 -15.22 -26.24 36.20
N PHE A 747 -14.33 -25.95 35.25
CA PHE A 747 -13.73 -27.00 34.42
C PHE A 747 -12.87 -27.94 35.27
N GLN A 748 -12.14 -27.42 36.26
CA GLN A 748 -11.31 -28.25 37.14
C GLN A 748 -12.12 -29.30 37.90
N MET A 749 -13.41 -29.03 38.20
CA MET A 749 -14.30 -30.01 38.86
C MET A 749 -14.63 -31.22 37.97
N CYS A 750 -14.57 -31.07 36.64
CA CYS A 750 -14.90 -32.12 35.68
C CYS A 750 -13.72 -32.52 34.76
N HIS A 751 -12.56 -31.88 34.91
CA HIS A 751 -11.35 -32.12 34.10
C HIS A 751 -10.94 -33.60 34.07
N TRP A 752 -11.08 -34.28 35.22
CA TRP A 752 -10.79 -35.70 35.38
C TRP A 752 -11.62 -36.61 34.46
N ALA A 753 -12.80 -36.17 33.97
CA ALA A 753 -13.60 -36.96 33.05
C ALA A 753 -13.01 -36.96 31.63
N PHE A 754 -12.26 -35.91 31.27
CA PHE A 754 -11.79 -35.69 29.90
C PHE A 754 -10.31 -36.06 29.71
N VAL A 755 -9.46 -35.73 30.68
CA VAL A 755 -7.99 -35.76 30.54
C VAL A 755 -7.37 -36.65 31.63
N ASN A 756 -6.29 -37.35 31.27
CA ASN A 756 -5.49 -38.09 32.25
C ASN A 756 -4.60 -37.11 33.03
N SER A 757 -5.09 -36.63 34.19
CA SER A 757 -4.40 -35.65 35.04
C SER A 757 -3.83 -36.21 36.36
N VAL A 758 -3.92 -37.53 36.59
CA VAL A 758 -3.24 -38.24 37.70
C VAL A 758 -2.57 -39.56 37.23
N SER A 759 -1.39 -39.88 37.77
CA SER A 759 -0.55 -41.04 37.41
C SER A 759 -1.30 -42.39 37.37
N THR A 760 -0.99 -43.20 36.37
CA THR A 760 -1.65 -44.46 35.92
C THR A 760 -1.57 -45.65 36.88
N SER A 761 -1.22 -45.45 38.15
CA SER A 761 -1.04 -46.56 39.12
C SER A 761 -2.35 -47.16 39.68
N LYS A 762 -3.53 -46.59 39.37
CA LYS A 762 -4.85 -47.05 39.86
C LYS A 762 -6.01 -46.86 38.85
N THR A 763 -5.87 -47.38 37.62
CA THR A 763 -6.88 -47.20 36.55
C THR A 763 -8.05 -48.20 36.56
N ASP A 764 -8.19 -49.05 37.57
CA ASP A 764 -9.20 -50.12 37.57
C ASP A 764 -10.65 -49.62 37.75
N VAL A 765 -10.85 -48.34 38.10
CA VAL A 765 -12.18 -47.77 38.42
C VAL A 765 -12.74 -46.85 37.32
N PHE A 766 -11.93 -46.01 36.68
CA PHE A 766 -12.40 -45.06 35.66
C PHE A 766 -11.28 -44.66 34.70
N LEU A 767 -11.59 -44.59 33.40
CA LEU A 767 -10.68 -44.11 32.36
C LEU A 767 -11.28 -42.87 31.65
N PRO A 768 -10.61 -41.70 31.70
CA PRO A 768 -11.06 -40.47 31.03
C PRO A 768 -11.22 -40.63 29.52
N PHE A 769 -12.02 -39.75 28.89
CA PHE A 769 -12.29 -39.78 27.46
C PHE A 769 -11.02 -39.80 26.60
N ALA A 770 -10.04 -38.94 26.88
CA ALA A 770 -8.78 -38.92 26.12
C ALA A 770 -8.04 -40.27 26.16
N GLY A 771 -8.01 -40.93 27.32
CA GLY A 771 -7.42 -42.26 27.48
C GLY A 771 -8.16 -43.33 26.68
N ARG A 772 -9.49 -43.35 26.75
CA ARG A 772 -10.34 -44.30 26.00
C ARG A 772 -10.19 -44.12 24.49
N ILE A 773 -10.32 -42.90 24.00
CA ILE A 773 -10.22 -42.58 22.56
C ILE A 773 -8.80 -42.85 22.04
N ASN A 774 -7.74 -42.46 22.76
CA ASN A 774 -6.37 -42.78 22.40
C ASN A 774 -6.14 -44.30 22.30
N LYS A 775 -6.74 -45.11 23.18
CA LYS A 775 -6.66 -46.58 23.09
C LYS A 775 -7.32 -47.08 21.81
N LEU A 776 -8.50 -46.58 21.46
CA LEU A 776 -9.22 -46.98 20.23
C LEU A 776 -8.46 -46.56 18.97
N LEU A 777 -7.95 -45.32 18.92
CA LEU A 777 -7.13 -44.83 17.82
C LEU A 777 -5.86 -45.67 17.63
N ARG A 778 -5.22 -46.09 18.73
CA ARG A 778 -4.06 -46.99 18.69
C ARG A 778 -4.40 -48.38 18.20
N THR A 779 -5.54 -48.92 18.59
CA THR A 779 -6.02 -50.23 18.11
C THR A 779 -6.28 -50.20 16.61
N LYS A 780 -6.87 -49.10 16.11
CA LYS A 780 -7.29 -48.97 14.71
C LYS A 780 -6.16 -48.59 13.75
N TYR A 781 -5.30 -47.65 14.14
CA TYR A 781 -4.28 -47.05 13.27
C TYR A 781 -2.84 -47.33 13.72
N GLY A 782 -2.64 -48.07 14.82
CA GLY A 782 -1.33 -48.36 15.39
C GLY A 782 -0.82 -47.27 16.36
N LYS A 783 0.32 -47.56 17.00
CA LYS A 783 0.99 -46.63 17.92
C LYS A 783 1.76 -45.57 17.14
N LEU A 784 1.74 -44.32 17.63
CA LEU A 784 2.61 -43.25 17.12
C LEU A 784 4.09 -43.65 17.28
N THR A 785 4.83 -43.59 16.18
CA THR A 785 6.28 -43.76 16.15
C THR A 785 7.00 -42.51 16.69
N PRO A 786 8.26 -42.63 17.13
CA PRO A 786 9.05 -41.47 17.57
C PRO A 786 9.20 -40.39 16.48
N GLU A 787 9.27 -40.78 15.21
CA GLU A 787 9.35 -39.87 14.06
C GLU A 787 8.02 -39.13 13.83
N GLU A 788 6.88 -39.82 13.92
CA GLU A 788 5.56 -39.20 13.87
C GLU A 788 5.37 -38.21 15.04
N LEU A 789 5.88 -38.53 16.23
CA LEU A 789 5.81 -37.65 17.39
C LEU A 789 6.63 -36.36 17.21
N ALA A 790 7.74 -36.43 16.46
CA ALA A 790 8.57 -35.27 16.15
C ALA A 790 7.95 -34.38 15.06
N ASN A 791 7.23 -34.98 14.11
CA ASN A 791 6.73 -34.28 12.92
C ASN A 791 5.26 -33.84 13.01
N LEU A 792 4.43 -34.52 13.80
CA LEU A 792 3.00 -34.20 13.95
C LEU A 792 2.75 -33.30 15.16
N SER A 793 2.03 -32.20 14.93
CA SER A 793 1.64 -31.29 16.01
C SER A 793 0.43 -31.83 16.78
N PRO A 794 0.45 -31.83 18.13
CA PRO A 794 -0.73 -32.12 18.93
C PRO A 794 -1.74 -30.97 18.96
N SER A 795 -1.43 -29.81 18.38
CA SER A 795 -2.34 -28.66 18.35
C SER A 795 -3.27 -28.68 17.14
N LEU A 796 -4.57 -28.45 17.39
CA LEU A 796 -5.60 -28.34 16.36
C LEU A 796 -5.81 -26.89 15.90
N CYS A 797 -5.03 -25.92 16.43
CA CYS A 797 -5.19 -24.49 16.15
C CYS A 797 -5.14 -24.13 14.65
N GLY A 798 -4.39 -24.88 13.84
CA GLY A 798 -4.25 -24.64 12.40
C GLY A 798 -5.14 -25.53 11.51
N MET A 799 -5.83 -26.50 12.10
CA MET A 799 -6.53 -27.55 11.36
C MET A 799 -7.92 -27.06 10.96
N LYS A 800 -8.18 -26.84 9.66
CA LYS A 800 -9.49 -26.33 9.20
C LYS A 800 -10.55 -27.41 9.03
N LEU A 801 -10.15 -28.58 8.55
CA LEU A 801 -11.03 -29.71 8.28
C LEU A 801 -10.42 -30.95 8.91
N LEU A 802 -11.27 -31.80 9.47
CA LEU A 802 -10.92 -33.17 9.82
C LEU A 802 -11.38 -34.09 8.69
N THR A 803 -10.46 -34.84 8.08
CA THR A 803 -10.79 -35.80 7.00
C THR A 803 -10.76 -37.25 7.47
N SER A 804 -9.96 -37.54 8.51
CA SER A 804 -9.88 -38.86 9.14
C SER A 804 -9.63 -38.76 10.64
N PHE A 805 -10.15 -39.70 11.42
CA PHE A 805 -9.85 -39.82 12.86
C PHE A 805 -8.35 -40.02 13.14
N GLU A 806 -7.58 -40.50 12.16
CA GLU A 806 -6.14 -40.65 12.27
C GLU A 806 -5.42 -39.34 12.59
N GLU A 807 -5.92 -38.20 12.09
CA GLU A 807 -5.35 -36.87 12.31
C GLU A 807 -5.44 -36.43 13.78
N LEU A 808 -6.34 -37.03 14.58
CA LEU A 808 -6.51 -36.75 16.00
C LEU A 808 -5.57 -37.58 16.90
N ARG A 809 -4.80 -38.52 16.34
CA ARG A 809 -3.84 -39.34 17.11
C ARG A 809 -2.88 -38.50 17.98
N PRO A 810 -2.19 -37.48 17.44
CA PRO A 810 -1.22 -36.70 18.23
C PRO A 810 -1.90 -35.92 19.37
N PHE A 811 -3.08 -35.38 19.11
CA PHE A 811 -3.88 -34.62 20.08
C PHE A 811 -4.32 -35.50 21.27
N PHE A 812 -4.97 -36.64 21.00
CA PHE A 812 -5.44 -37.52 22.07
C PHE A 812 -4.29 -38.25 22.77
N TYR A 813 -3.17 -38.49 22.09
CA TYR A 813 -1.96 -38.97 22.74
C TYR A 813 -1.48 -37.96 23.79
N ALA A 814 -1.32 -36.69 23.41
CA ALA A 814 -0.86 -35.63 24.32
C ALA A 814 -1.78 -35.47 25.54
N LEU A 815 -3.10 -35.48 25.36
CA LEU A 815 -4.06 -35.41 26.47
C LEU A 815 -4.05 -36.68 27.35
N ALA A 816 -3.83 -37.86 26.75
CA ALA A 816 -3.76 -39.11 27.50
C ALA A 816 -2.46 -39.27 28.29
N THR A 817 -1.38 -38.58 27.91
CA THR A 817 -0.07 -38.63 28.57
C THR A 817 0.30 -37.35 29.32
N GLN A 818 -0.66 -36.46 29.56
CA GLN A 818 -0.41 -35.15 30.19
C GLN A 818 0.29 -35.26 31.56
N ASN A 819 0.03 -36.33 32.32
CA ASN A 819 0.72 -36.65 33.58
C ASN A 819 2.22 -36.92 33.48
N MET A 820 2.70 -37.30 32.29
CA MET A 820 4.11 -37.58 32.06
C MET A 820 4.88 -36.31 31.68
N ALA A 821 4.18 -35.18 31.47
CA ALA A 821 4.75 -33.89 31.12
C ALA A 821 5.03 -32.98 32.35
N ILE A 822 5.15 -33.57 33.55
CA ILE A 822 5.47 -32.85 34.79
C ILE A 822 6.96 -32.44 34.78
N PRO A 823 7.33 -31.22 35.22
CA PRO A 823 8.73 -30.79 35.22
C PRO A 823 9.58 -31.68 36.13
N GLY A 824 10.66 -32.27 35.57
CA GLY A 824 11.66 -33.02 36.34
C GLY A 824 11.97 -34.43 35.86
N VAL A 825 11.28 -34.97 34.84
CA VAL A 825 11.59 -36.29 34.27
C VAL A 825 11.77 -36.20 32.75
N ASN A 826 13.03 -36.30 32.32
CA ASN A 826 13.51 -36.46 30.93
C ASN A 826 13.14 -35.37 29.91
N GLU A 827 13.98 -34.33 29.84
CA GLU A 827 14.07 -33.39 28.71
C GLU A 827 14.76 -34.02 27.48
N VAL A 828 14.14 -35.02 26.86
CA VAL A 828 14.61 -35.55 25.57
C VAL A 828 13.47 -35.49 24.56
N GLY A 829 13.37 -34.35 23.87
CA GLY A 829 12.42 -34.07 22.79
C GLY A 829 11.58 -32.84 23.06
N GLY A 830 11.73 -31.79 22.24
CA GLY A 830 11.08 -30.49 22.41
C GLY A 830 9.59 -30.60 22.76
N ASN A 831 9.22 -30.03 23.91
CA ASN A 831 7.94 -30.25 24.60
C ASN A 831 6.79 -29.48 23.89
N CYS A 832 6.41 -29.92 22.69
CA CYS A 832 5.36 -29.31 21.86
C CYS A 832 3.94 -29.44 22.43
N SER A 833 3.72 -30.10 23.58
CA SER A 833 2.38 -30.32 24.18
C SER A 833 2.17 -29.66 25.54
N SER A 834 3.17 -28.98 26.12
CA SER A 834 3.07 -28.39 27.47
C SER A 834 1.91 -27.40 27.61
N PHE A 835 1.56 -26.71 26.51
CA PHE A 835 0.45 -25.77 26.49
C PHE A 835 -0.91 -26.40 26.82
N LEU A 836 -1.12 -27.70 26.57
CA LEU A 836 -2.35 -28.42 26.91
C LEU A 836 -2.47 -28.73 28.42
N ALA A 837 -1.43 -28.44 29.21
CA ALA A 837 -1.46 -28.58 30.66
C ALA A 837 -1.88 -27.31 31.40
N GLY A 838 -2.38 -26.29 30.69
CA GLY A 838 -2.70 -24.99 31.28
C GLY A 838 -1.46 -24.28 31.84
N SER A 839 -0.28 -24.55 31.30
CA SER A 839 1.00 -24.00 31.76
C SER A 839 1.31 -22.61 31.22
N LEU A 840 0.55 -22.15 30.21
CA LEU A 840 0.73 -20.83 29.62
C LEU A 840 0.23 -19.73 30.57
N SER A 841 0.83 -18.54 30.46
CA SER A 841 0.23 -17.34 31.04
C SER A 841 -1.09 -17.03 30.35
N TYR A 842 -2.02 -16.36 31.05
CA TYR A 842 -3.31 -15.97 30.48
C TYR A 842 -3.17 -15.22 29.15
N LYS A 843 -2.24 -14.25 29.09
CA LYS A 843 -1.97 -13.46 27.88
C LYS A 843 -1.53 -14.34 26.69
N ASN A 844 -0.61 -15.28 26.92
CA ASN A 844 -0.10 -16.15 25.86
C ASN A 844 -1.15 -17.18 25.41
N ALA A 845 -1.93 -17.71 26.35
CA ALA A 845 -3.04 -18.62 26.07
C ALA A 845 -4.11 -17.93 25.20
N VAL A 846 -4.57 -16.75 25.60
CA VAL A 846 -5.56 -15.96 24.83
C VAL A 846 -5.03 -15.63 23.44
N GLN A 847 -3.80 -15.13 23.31
CA GLN A 847 -3.22 -14.79 22.01
C GLN A 847 -3.17 -16.01 21.06
N ARG A 848 -2.81 -17.19 21.58
CA ARG A 848 -2.81 -18.44 20.81
C ARG A 848 -4.22 -18.83 20.36
N LEU A 849 -5.18 -18.77 21.28
CA LEU A 849 -6.56 -19.20 21.04
C LEU A 849 -7.33 -18.22 20.14
N GLU A 850 -7.08 -16.92 20.25
CA GLU A 850 -7.61 -15.90 19.33
C GLU A 850 -7.10 -16.11 17.91
N HIS A 851 -5.82 -16.42 17.74
CA HIS A 851 -5.28 -16.79 16.43
C HIS A 851 -6.00 -18.02 15.85
N ALA A 852 -6.20 -19.06 16.67
CA ALA A 852 -6.94 -20.27 16.26
C ALA A 852 -8.39 -19.96 15.86
N LEU A 853 -9.10 -19.13 16.63
CA LEU A 853 -10.46 -18.70 16.28
C LEU A 853 -10.49 -17.94 14.94
N CYS A 854 -9.51 -17.08 14.68
CA CYS A 854 -9.46 -16.40 13.40
C CYS A 854 -9.22 -17.38 12.22
N VAL A 855 -8.49 -18.48 12.44
CA VAL A 855 -8.35 -19.57 11.45
C VAL A 855 -9.69 -20.27 11.21
N ASP A 856 -10.48 -20.47 12.26
CA ASP A 856 -11.80 -21.11 12.22
C ASP A 856 -12.85 -20.25 11.48
N PHE A 857 -12.75 -18.93 11.61
CA PHE A 857 -13.66 -18.03 10.89
C PHE A 857 -13.27 -17.81 9.42
N ALA A 858 -11.97 -17.75 9.09
CA ALA A 858 -11.51 -17.42 7.74
C ALA A 858 -11.70 -18.58 6.74
N GLU A 859 -12.54 -18.39 5.72
CA GLU A 859 -12.76 -19.35 4.64
C GLU A 859 -11.94 -18.96 3.40
N HIS A 860 -11.39 -19.95 2.68
CA HIS A 860 -10.58 -19.68 1.49
C HIS A 860 -11.41 -19.02 0.38
N TRP A 861 -10.78 -18.10 -0.37
CA TRP A 861 -11.35 -17.60 -1.61
C TRP A 861 -11.57 -18.77 -2.58
N GLN A 862 -12.72 -18.80 -3.26
CA GLN A 862 -12.90 -19.70 -4.40
C GLN A 862 -11.89 -19.29 -5.48
N LEU A 863 -11.06 -20.25 -5.90
CA LEU A 863 -10.02 -20.07 -6.92
C LEU A 863 -10.61 -19.79 -8.29
#